data_AF-A0A957I8L0-F1
#
_entry.id   AF-A0A957I8L0-F1
#
_cell.length_a   1.000
_cell.length_b   1.000
_cell.length_c   1.000
_cell.angle_alpha   90.00
_cell.angle_beta   90.00
_cell.angle_gamma   90.00
#
_symmetry.space_group_name_H-M   'P 1'
#
loop_
_entity.id
_entity.type
_entity.pdbx_description
1 polymer ?
#
loop_
_entity_poly.entity_id
_entity_poly.type
_entity_poly.pdbx_seq_one_letter_code
_entity_poly.pdbx_strand_id
1 'polypeptide(L)'
;MKPLKKPIGIFLALSFGLSLTGVLLWNLMALPPVYAATITVNTTADEYNNDGDCSLREAVAAANLDTAVDACTPGSDHDLIQFSLTTPAIITLTMGKINIQTDPLTIAGPGAGSLTIDGNQAGRIFDVVTTVPVTLTGMTLQNGLAAQDGGAVRSSGELTIVDAVLQNNVASADGGAIDVDGDLRLENSQVLSNTANGEGGGVSAVGSQTTIVNGRFLNNRSGSFGGAVYANGAISVDGTDFISNTAQLYAGGIWAWNAASVANATFEQNSALNLDAGAIYVRYDLQVSASSFVSNTAAQNIGAIWASQDATITSTTFSDNAAGNGRSAALQVHGSLWLTSTQWVGNQATIPGGAVVHMGQDGRIANSLFARNAGSAVTFEHSGAVEMLHNTIVGPDVPQDPALAINTAGSLSLQNSIVGQYVTGLDVISGTVTEDYNLFYATTAVSGTVTQEGHSYVGDPAFVDATNDNYHLSANSEALNTGADLGLATDFESDARPGGSGIDLGFDETTFVADVGLGKTAVSTPGPNQPIEYALTFTNVGSAMLPRLTITDPLPVQVVAPITISSSLAITQTSSDPYVWQVHNLAPGASGAITISGVLSDVLPHGLIPNTATVATIANESNLANNTASASITVPNIGPIAVDDVLTIGEDETVVFNPTLNDIDGDVLTIESFTAPGNGTAVLSGTQQIVYTPTLEFSGQDAFAYTVNDGETSDTAAITITVTAENDAPIISEGAAISLTISEDNAPTAFNLTLNATDAENSPLVWTISQQAANGTASAAYGPSGSSSITYQPAANYFGNDQFQVQVSDGALTDVITVNLTIEPVNDAPVGVDDAAVVLRQPSGSTTVLASGSTGSLNVLDNDTDVEGDLLTMTGMGSLDQSGTALVGSNGALQSYDPASSFVGVESFSYTVEDAALADTAVVRLNVVEGMDGGIGGDSFTVSDLGDENNFMVETSIPGNVANGGNFALVFNQTGAGGAVEVTLPPATAPDGFIPAGLTFSLVPYLAGQPLADSYQFTEPVTLMV
;
A
#
# COMPACT_ATOMS: atom_id res chain seq x y z
N MET A 1 -17.67 -40.14 39.72
CA MET A 1 -17.19 -40.64 41.02
C MET A 1 -16.11 -39.70 41.54
N LYS A 2 -16.19 -39.37 42.83
CA LYS A 2 -15.26 -38.60 43.70
C LYS A 2 -13.80 -39.13 43.68
N PRO A 3 -12.82 -38.49 44.38
CA PRO A 3 -12.57 -37.04 44.65
C PRO A 3 -11.06 -36.64 44.83
N LEU A 4 -10.75 -35.36 45.12
CA LEU A 4 -10.07 -34.77 46.33
C LEU A 4 -8.78 -34.01 45.88
N LYS A 5 -8.41 -32.77 46.25
CA LYS A 5 -8.56 -31.93 47.47
C LYS A 5 -8.36 -30.42 47.13
N LYS A 6 -9.18 -29.54 47.73
CA LYS A 6 -8.78 -28.16 48.12
C LYS A 6 -7.96 -28.21 49.44
N PRO A 7 -7.28 -27.13 49.89
CA PRO A 7 -7.99 -26.18 50.79
C PRO A 7 -7.50 -24.70 50.81
N ILE A 8 -8.40 -23.82 51.29
CA ILE A 8 -8.20 -22.50 51.99
C ILE A 8 -7.61 -21.35 51.14
N GLY A 9 -8.18 -20.15 50.98
CA GLY A 9 -9.20 -19.40 51.72
C GLY A 9 -8.59 -18.09 52.25
N ILE A 10 -9.07 -16.92 51.79
CA ILE A 10 -9.50 -15.75 52.60
C ILE A 10 -10.19 -14.74 51.66
N PHE A 11 -11.45 -14.47 51.96
CA PHE A 11 -12.23 -13.32 51.48
C PHE A 11 -12.06 -12.20 52.51
N LEU A 12 -11.76 -10.98 52.08
CA LEU A 12 -12.13 -9.77 52.80
C LEU A 12 -12.95 -8.90 51.85
N ALA A 13 -14.23 -8.73 52.19
CA ALA A 13 -15.15 -7.84 51.51
C ALA A 13 -14.91 -6.39 51.99
N LEU A 14 -14.90 -5.45 51.07
CA LEU A 14 -15.28 -4.07 51.34
C LEU A 14 -16.22 -3.59 50.23
N SER A 15 -17.26 -2.93 50.69
CA SER A 15 -18.58 -2.77 50.11
C SER A 15 -18.65 -1.71 49.01
N PHE A 16 -19.50 -2.03 48.02
CA PHE A 16 -20.07 -1.16 47.01
C PHE A 16 -20.70 0.13 47.55
N GLY A 17 -20.64 1.17 46.73
CA GLY A 17 -21.55 2.30 46.78
C GLY A 17 -21.20 3.36 45.75
N LEU A 18 -21.45 3.11 44.45
CA LEU A 18 -21.65 4.16 43.45
C LEU A 18 -22.54 3.64 42.30
N SER A 19 -23.45 4.52 41.90
CA SER A 19 -24.67 4.31 41.14
C SER A 19 -24.44 4.06 39.66
N LEU A 20 -25.25 3.14 39.13
CA LEU A 20 -25.33 2.75 37.74
C LEU A 20 -26.28 3.69 36.96
N THR A 21 -25.74 4.42 35.99
CA THR A 21 -26.42 4.96 34.79
C THR A 21 -25.31 4.98 33.73
N GLY A 22 -25.20 4.05 32.79
CA GLY A 22 -26.17 3.72 31.76
C GLY A 22 -25.49 3.92 30.40
N VAL A 23 -24.42 3.16 30.12
CA VAL A 23 -23.86 3.02 28.77
C VAL A 23 -24.19 1.60 28.33
N LEU A 24 -25.07 1.52 27.34
CA LEU A 24 -25.58 0.28 26.76
C LEU A 24 -24.46 -0.35 25.92
N LEU A 25 -23.83 -1.39 26.47
CA LEU A 25 -23.14 -2.41 25.69
C LEU A 25 -24.19 -3.08 24.79
N TRP A 26 -24.07 -2.96 23.47
CA TRP A 26 -24.73 -3.89 22.54
C TRP A 26 -23.68 -4.71 21.81
N ASN A 27 -23.93 -6.01 21.87
CA ASN A 27 -23.05 -7.10 21.49
C ASN A 27 -22.76 -7.11 20.00
N LEU A 28 -21.49 -7.33 19.68
CA LEU A 28 -20.99 -8.48 18.93
C LEU A 28 -22.07 -9.54 18.61
N MET A 29 -22.85 -9.32 17.55
CA MET A 29 -23.45 -10.40 16.79
C MET A 29 -22.62 -10.54 15.53
N ALA A 30 -21.65 -11.46 15.60
CA ALA A 30 -21.01 -12.00 14.42
C ALA A 30 -22.11 -12.59 13.52
N LEU A 31 -22.36 -11.94 12.38
CA LEU A 31 -22.87 -12.65 11.22
C LEU A 31 -21.85 -13.75 10.88
N PRO A 32 -22.29 -14.93 10.41
CA PRO A 32 -21.36 -16.00 10.09
C PRO A 32 -20.33 -15.46 9.08
N PRO A 33 -19.03 -15.76 9.26
CA PRO A 33 -18.03 -15.27 8.33
C PRO A 33 -18.38 -15.83 6.94
N VAL A 34 -18.50 -14.93 5.96
CA VAL A 34 -18.15 -15.30 4.59
C VAL A 34 -16.76 -15.89 4.71
N TYR A 35 -16.62 -17.17 4.39
CA TYR A 35 -15.36 -17.90 4.57
C TYR A 35 -14.29 -17.22 3.73
N ALA A 36 -13.54 -16.28 4.32
CA ALA A 36 -12.29 -15.85 3.75
C ALA A 36 -11.41 -17.10 3.69
N ALA A 37 -10.97 -17.47 2.49
CA ALA A 37 -9.99 -18.54 2.35
C ALA A 37 -8.79 -18.16 3.23
N THR A 38 -8.54 -18.98 4.27
CA THR A 38 -7.42 -18.77 5.18
C THR A 38 -6.26 -19.59 4.67
N ILE A 39 -5.34 -18.91 4.01
CA ILE A 39 -4.14 -19.53 3.44
C ILE A 39 -3.08 -19.54 4.53
N THR A 40 -2.53 -20.70 4.86
CA THR A 40 -1.51 -20.82 5.90
C THR A 40 -0.14 -21.05 5.26
N VAL A 41 0.82 -20.16 5.50
CA VAL A 41 2.18 -20.25 4.91
C VAL A 41 3.20 -20.52 6.01
N ASN A 42 4.05 -21.54 5.83
CA ASN A 42 5.18 -21.87 6.71
C ASN A 42 6.51 -21.56 5.99
N THR A 43 7.21 -20.49 6.37
CA THR A 43 8.40 -20.03 5.62
C THR A 43 9.67 -20.85 5.90
N THR A 44 9.59 -21.98 6.62
CA THR A 44 10.76 -22.81 6.98
C THR A 44 10.73 -24.23 6.40
N ALA A 45 9.62 -24.64 5.79
CA ALA A 45 9.45 -25.96 5.22
C ALA A 45 8.33 -25.91 4.17
N ASP A 46 8.69 -25.62 2.92
CA ASP A 46 7.84 -25.96 1.78
C ASP A 46 8.72 -26.17 0.53
N GLU A 47 9.27 -27.37 0.43
CA GLU A 47 9.60 -27.98 -0.85
C GLU A 47 8.49 -29.02 -1.10
N TYR A 48 7.67 -28.79 -2.13
CA TYR A 48 6.79 -29.78 -2.79
C TYR A 48 5.59 -30.36 -1.99
N ASN A 49 4.40 -29.75 -2.10
CA ASN A 49 3.18 -30.42 -2.60
C ASN A 49 1.93 -29.51 -2.76
N ASN A 50 1.19 -29.75 -3.86
CA ASN A 50 -0.01 -29.07 -4.37
C ASN A 50 -1.29 -29.21 -3.53
N ASP A 51 -1.80 -28.14 -2.89
CA ASP A 51 -3.21 -28.10 -2.40
C ASP A 51 -3.94 -26.75 -2.23
N GLY A 52 -3.58 -25.61 -2.88
CA GLY A 52 -4.59 -24.53 -2.96
C GLY A 52 -4.30 -23.23 -3.73
N ASP A 53 -3.13 -22.61 -3.66
CA ASP A 53 -2.61 -21.76 -2.56
C ASP A 53 -1.08 -21.86 -2.42
N CYS A 54 -0.45 -22.76 -3.19
CA CYS A 54 0.98 -22.94 -3.30
C CYS A 54 1.57 -21.69 -3.99
N SER A 55 2.20 -20.72 -3.32
CA SER A 55 2.61 -20.56 -1.91
C SER A 55 2.42 -19.06 -1.56
N LEU A 56 3.34 -18.27 -0.98
CA LEU A 56 3.21 -16.79 -0.94
C LEU A 56 3.94 -16.01 -2.08
N ARG A 57 4.15 -16.43 -3.34
CA ARG A 57 3.58 -17.51 -4.16
C ARG A 57 4.53 -18.69 -4.47
N GLU A 58 5.80 -18.58 -4.09
CA GLU A 58 6.60 -19.70 -3.53
C GLU A 58 7.37 -19.29 -2.28
N ALA A 59 7.29 -18.00 -1.94
CA ALA A 59 6.87 -17.38 -0.68
C ALA A 59 7.27 -15.88 -0.66
N VAL A 60 7.35 -15.25 -1.83
CA VAL A 60 8.46 -14.37 -2.24
C VAL A 60 9.74 -15.16 -2.57
N ALA A 61 9.75 -16.50 -2.48
CA ALA A 61 10.75 -17.37 -3.10
C ALA A 61 10.86 -17.08 -4.61
N ALA A 62 12.06 -16.90 -5.14
CA ALA A 62 13.32 -16.69 -4.46
C ALA A 62 13.32 -15.30 -3.78
N ALA A 63 13.50 -15.20 -2.45
CA ALA A 63 13.50 -13.93 -1.70
C ALA A 63 14.55 -12.91 -2.16
N ASN A 64 15.41 -13.28 -3.11
CA ASN A 64 15.70 -12.58 -4.37
C ASN A 64 17.13 -12.98 -4.78
N LEU A 65 17.32 -14.12 -5.45
CA LEU A 65 18.63 -14.65 -5.85
C LEU A 65 18.52 -15.30 -7.23
N ASP A 66 18.75 -14.51 -8.27
CA ASP A 66 18.85 -14.93 -9.68
C ASP A 66 19.96 -15.98 -9.85
N THR A 67 19.58 -17.24 -10.13
CA THR A 67 20.12 -18.08 -11.22
C THR A 67 19.54 -19.51 -11.17
N ALA A 68 18.56 -19.76 -12.04
CA ALA A 68 18.09 -21.06 -12.54
C ALA A 68 17.19 -21.98 -11.65
N VAL A 69 15.98 -22.23 -12.19
CA VAL A 69 14.95 -23.27 -11.89
C VAL A 69 14.27 -23.10 -10.53
N ASP A 70 12.95 -22.94 -10.36
CA ASP A 70 11.74 -23.36 -11.07
C ASP A 70 10.69 -22.24 -10.86
N ALA A 71 10.04 -21.76 -11.92
CA ALA A 71 9.02 -20.72 -11.86
C ALA A 71 7.94 -21.06 -12.90
N CYS A 72 6.70 -21.15 -12.45
CA CYS A 72 5.57 -21.37 -13.34
C CYS A 72 5.48 -20.22 -14.37
N THR A 73 5.93 -20.52 -15.60
CA THR A 73 5.97 -19.77 -16.87
C THR A 73 7.19 -18.84 -17.15
N PRO A 74 7.93 -19.05 -18.27
CA PRO A 74 9.03 -18.17 -18.70
C PRO A 74 8.53 -16.93 -19.46
N GLY A 75 8.88 -15.71 -18.98
CA GLY A 75 8.86 -14.49 -19.81
C GLY A 75 8.49 -13.14 -19.18
N SER A 76 8.20 -13.03 -17.88
CA SER A 76 7.71 -11.77 -17.26
C SER A 76 8.78 -10.99 -16.49
N ASP A 77 8.74 -9.66 -16.59
CA ASP A 77 9.53 -8.71 -15.79
C ASP A 77 9.32 -8.97 -14.28
N HIS A 78 10.40 -9.24 -13.54
CA HIS A 78 10.34 -9.80 -12.18
C HIS A 78 10.16 -8.73 -11.08
N ASP A 79 10.00 -7.46 -11.46
CA ASP A 79 9.93 -6.30 -10.56
C ASP A 79 8.49 -6.00 -10.04
N LEU A 80 7.47 -6.76 -10.48
CA LEU A 80 6.06 -6.60 -10.06
C LEU A 80 5.41 -7.95 -9.68
N ILE A 81 4.95 -8.04 -8.43
CA ILE A 81 4.11 -9.13 -7.92
C ILE A 81 2.69 -8.57 -7.71
N GLN A 82 1.75 -8.99 -8.54
CA GLN A 82 0.35 -8.60 -8.44
C GLN A 82 -0.52 -9.75 -7.89
N PHE A 83 -1.37 -9.44 -6.90
CA PHE A 83 -2.41 -10.31 -6.40
C PHE A 83 -3.75 -9.91 -7.03
N SER A 84 -4.34 -10.82 -7.78
CA SER A 84 -5.71 -10.67 -8.30
C SER A 84 -6.59 -11.65 -7.55
N LEU A 85 -7.42 -11.15 -6.64
CA LEU A 85 -8.34 -11.95 -5.84
C LEU A 85 -9.78 -11.61 -6.23
N THR A 86 -10.60 -12.64 -6.45
CA THR A 86 -12.04 -12.51 -6.71
C THR A 86 -12.87 -12.47 -5.42
N THR A 87 -12.29 -12.84 -4.28
CA THR A 87 -12.90 -12.75 -2.95
C THR A 87 -11.87 -12.30 -1.90
N PRO A 88 -12.28 -11.61 -0.82
CA PRO A 88 -11.36 -11.25 0.25
C PRO A 88 -10.61 -12.45 0.83
N ALA A 89 -9.29 -12.33 0.97
CA ALA A 89 -8.44 -13.40 1.48
C ALA A 89 -7.61 -12.94 2.68
N ILE A 90 -7.35 -13.89 3.59
CA ILE A 90 -6.43 -13.70 4.72
C ILE A 90 -5.30 -14.71 4.60
N ILE A 91 -4.09 -14.21 4.44
CA ILE A 91 -2.86 -15.00 4.42
C ILE A 91 -2.28 -14.95 5.82
N THR A 92 -2.22 -16.10 6.50
CA THR A 92 -1.72 -16.20 7.88
C THR A 92 -0.33 -16.82 7.89
N LEU A 93 0.65 -16.09 8.41
CA LEU A 93 2.02 -16.58 8.60
C LEU A 93 2.09 -17.43 9.88
N THR A 94 2.57 -18.67 9.77
CA THR A 94 2.65 -19.57 10.94
C THR A 94 3.99 -19.57 11.64
N MET A 95 5.09 -19.38 10.90
CA MET A 95 6.44 -19.15 11.42
C MET A 95 7.26 -18.37 10.39
N GLY A 96 8.06 -17.39 10.85
CA GLY A 96 9.04 -16.69 10.03
C GLY A 96 8.63 -15.28 9.57
N LYS A 97 9.34 -14.78 8.55
CA LYS A 97 9.18 -13.46 7.92
C LYS A 97 9.46 -13.59 6.42
N ILE A 98 8.88 -12.70 5.62
CA ILE A 98 9.09 -12.65 4.17
C ILE A 98 10.31 -11.79 3.88
N ASN A 99 11.42 -12.38 3.42
CA ASN A 99 12.65 -11.64 3.12
C ASN A 99 12.66 -11.13 1.67
N ILE A 100 13.19 -9.93 1.42
CA ILE A 100 13.36 -9.32 0.08
C ILE A 100 14.82 -8.84 -0.10
N GLN A 101 15.56 -9.32 -1.11
CA GLN A 101 17.04 -9.31 -1.10
C GLN A 101 17.83 -8.63 -2.26
N THR A 102 17.38 -8.44 -3.53
CA THR A 102 18.34 -8.03 -4.60
C THR A 102 17.88 -7.04 -5.69
N ASP A 103 16.59 -6.81 -5.96
CA ASP A 103 16.04 -5.95 -7.04
C ASP A 103 14.88 -5.06 -6.56
N PRO A 104 14.63 -3.89 -7.21
CA PRO A 104 13.44 -3.09 -6.97
C PRO A 104 12.17 -3.92 -7.13
N LEU A 105 11.23 -3.80 -6.20
CA LEU A 105 10.06 -4.67 -6.18
C LEU A 105 8.80 -3.91 -5.85
N THR A 106 7.76 -4.12 -6.65
CA THR A 106 6.40 -3.70 -6.33
C THR A 106 5.55 -4.92 -5.97
N ILE A 107 4.92 -4.89 -4.81
CA ILE A 107 3.93 -5.89 -4.39
C ILE A 107 2.57 -5.19 -4.33
N ALA A 108 1.68 -5.55 -5.25
CA ALA A 108 0.38 -4.93 -5.42
C ALA A 108 -0.74 -5.89 -5.04
N GLY A 109 -1.49 -5.54 -4.01
CA GLY A 109 -2.74 -6.17 -3.63
C GLY A 109 -3.95 -5.53 -4.32
N PRO A 110 -5.11 -6.21 -4.35
CA PRO A 110 -6.33 -5.72 -4.98
C PRO A 110 -7.06 -4.64 -4.15
N GLY A 111 -6.52 -4.27 -2.99
CA GLY A 111 -7.08 -3.28 -2.06
C GLY A 111 -7.01 -3.75 -0.60
N ALA A 112 -6.85 -2.81 0.32
CA ALA A 112 -6.66 -3.12 1.75
C ALA A 112 -7.83 -3.89 2.39
N GLY A 113 -9.06 -3.74 1.87
CA GLY A 113 -10.22 -4.53 2.32
C GLY A 113 -10.28 -5.95 1.76
N SER A 114 -9.51 -6.25 0.72
CA SER A 114 -9.59 -7.48 -0.07
C SER A 114 -8.40 -8.43 0.18
N LEU A 115 -7.25 -7.90 0.57
CA LEU A 115 -6.09 -8.72 0.93
C LEU A 115 -5.58 -8.35 2.32
N THR A 116 -5.56 -9.33 3.22
CA THR A 116 -4.90 -9.22 4.53
C THR A 116 -3.74 -10.20 4.62
N ILE A 117 -2.57 -9.71 5.03
CA ILE A 117 -1.43 -10.52 5.45
C ILE A 117 -1.32 -10.40 6.97
N ASP A 118 -1.59 -11.50 7.66
CA ASP A 118 -1.62 -11.62 9.10
C ASP A 118 -0.34 -12.31 9.60
N GLY A 119 0.48 -11.58 10.35
CA GLY A 119 1.69 -12.11 10.98
C GLY A 119 1.42 -13.09 12.12
N ASN A 120 0.16 -13.24 12.56
CA ASN A 120 -0.32 -14.16 13.60
C ASN A 120 0.46 -14.07 14.92
N GLN A 121 1.07 -12.91 15.19
CA GLN A 121 2.01 -12.70 16.30
C GLN A 121 3.21 -13.67 16.30
N ALA A 122 3.49 -14.32 15.15
CA ALA A 122 4.54 -15.31 15.02
C ALA A 122 5.89 -14.67 14.64
N GLY A 123 5.87 -13.48 14.05
CA GLY A 123 7.05 -12.77 13.57
C GLY A 123 6.71 -11.45 12.87
N ARG A 124 7.75 -10.78 12.36
CA ARG A 124 7.62 -9.68 11.41
C ARG A 124 7.04 -10.18 10.09
N ILE A 125 6.25 -9.36 9.39
CA ILE A 125 5.65 -9.75 8.11
C ILE A 125 6.68 -9.66 6.97
N PHE A 126 7.24 -8.48 6.69
CA PHE A 126 8.22 -8.23 5.63
C PHE A 126 9.57 -7.74 6.16
N ASP A 127 10.66 -8.25 5.59
CA ASP A 127 12.03 -7.83 5.85
C ASP A 127 12.80 -7.58 4.55
N VAL A 128 12.88 -6.31 4.17
CA VAL A 128 13.62 -5.83 3.01
C VAL A 128 15.05 -5.55 3.43
N VAL A 129 15.98 -6.43 3.05
CA VAL A 129 17.40 -6.31 3.43
C VAL A 129 18.26 -5.61 2.39
N THR A 130 17.70 -5.34 1.21
CA THR A 130 18.34 -4.60 0.13
C THR A 130 18.18 -3.08 0.30
N THR A 131 19.06 -2.30 -0.33
CA THR A 131 18.99 -0.83 -0.37
C THR A 131 18.16 -0.30 -1.54
N VAL A 132 17.72 -1.18 -2.45
CA VAL A 132 16.90 -0.79 -3.62
C VAL A 132 15.44 -0.47 -3.21
N PRO A 133 14.71 0.34 -3.98
CA PRO A 133 13.35 0.75 -3.64
C PRO A 133 12.35 -0.41 -3.65
N VAL A 134 11.50 -0.47 -2.63
CA VAL A 134 10.36 -1.42 -2.57
C VAL A 134 9.05 -0.65 -2.44
N THR A 135 8.04 -1.07 -3.19
CA THR A 135 6.68 -0.53 -3.12
C THR A 135 5.70 -1.60 -2.66
N LEU A 136 4.90 -1.30 -1.63
CA LEU A 136 3.77 -2.13 -1.19
C LEU A 136 2.48 -1.35 -1.41
N THR A 137 1.50 -1.91 -2.12
CA THR A 137 0.24 -1.22 -2.38
C THR A 137 -0.99 -2.10 -2.21
N GLY A 138 -2.10 -1.53 -1.75
CA GLY A 138 -3.42 -2.17 -1.80
C GLY A 138 -3.58 -3.40 -0.90
N MET A 139 -3.09 -3.35 0.34
CA MET A 139 -3.16 -4.50 1.27
C MET A 139 -3.26 -4.09 2.74
N THR A 140 -3.74 -5.00 3.58
CA THR A 140 -3.69 -4.89 5.05
C THR A 140 -2.57 -5.74 5.63
N LEU A 141 -1.71 -5.14 6.46
CA LEU A 141 -0.64 -5.80 7.20
C LEU A 141 -0.95 -5.77 8.69
N GLN A 142 -1.18 -6.92 9.30
CA GLN A 142 -1.64 -6.96 10.69
C GLN A 142 -0.99 -8.00 11.57
N ASN A 143 -1.04 -7.74 12.88
CA ASN A 143 -0.63 -8.66 13.94
C ASN A 143 0.82 -9.16 13.80
N GLY A 144 1.70 -8.41 13.15
CA GLY A 144 3.12 -8.69 13.14
C GLY A 144 3.74 -8.47 14.53
N LEU A 145 4.67 -9.35 14.93
CA LEU A 145 5.38 -9.27 16.20
C LEU A 145 6.89 -9.41 15.98
N ALA A 146 7.61 -8.29 16.01
CA ALA A 146 9.06 -8.25 15.83
C ALA A 146 9.80 -8.19 17.18
N ALA A 147 10.85 -9.01 17.32
CA ALA A 147 11.76 -8.98 18.47
C ALA A 147 12.74 -7.78 18.44
N GLN A 148 12.81 -7.06 17.33
CA GLN A 148 13.54 -5.80 17.19
C GLN A 148 12.61 -4.79 16.52
N ASP A 149 12.97 -4.27 15.35
CA ASP A 149 12.27 -3.15 14.72
C ASP A 149 11.14 -3.59 13.80
N GLY A 150 10.26 -2.68 13.36
CA GLY A 150 9.34 -2.92 12.25
C GLY A 150 8.41 -4.12 12.47
N GLY A 151 7.32 -3.96 13.22
CA GLY A 151 6.42 -5.08 13.53
C GLY A 151 5.79 -5.70 12.28
N ALA A 152 5.38 -4.88 11.32
CA ALA A 152 4.94 -5.34 10.00
C ALA A 152 6.11 -5.37 9.01
N VAL A 153 6.80 -4.24 8.82
CA VAL A 153 7.81 -4.07 7.77
C VAL A 153 9.09 -3.52 8.35
N ARG A 154 10.22 -4.12 7.97
CA ARG A 154 11.55 -3.54 8.11
C ARG A 154 12.18 -3.37 6.74
N SER A 155 12.76 -2.21 6.46
CA SER A 155 13.47 -1.97 5.20
C SER A 155 14.84 -1.31 5.37
N SER A 156 15.87 -1.87 4.76
CA SER A 156 17.21 -1.26 4.66
C SER A 156 17.33 -0.23 3.53
N GLY A 157 16.36 -0.19 2.63
CA GLY A 157 16.31 0.67 1.45
C GLY A 157 15.11 1.60 1.44
N GLU A 158 14.93 2.33 0.34
CA GLU A 158 13.76 3.18 0.13
C GLU A 158 12.47 2.34 0.16
N LEU A 159 11.44 2.85 0.82
CA LEU A 159 10.16 2.17 0.99
C LEU A 159 9.01 3.10 0.62
N THR A 160 8.18 2.65 -0.31
CA THR A 160 6.92 3.31 -0.67
C THR A 160 5.74 2.41 -0.27
N ILE A 161 4.76 2.98 0.44
CA ILE A 161 3.53 2.29 0.82
C ILE A 161 2.34 3.13 0.41
N VAL A 162 1.40 2.54 -0.35
CA VAL A 162 0.25 3.23 -0.94
C VAL A 162 -1.04 2.45 -0.70
N ASP A 163 -2.14 3.12 -0.41
CA ASP A 163 -3.48 2.52 -0.27
C ASP A 163 -3.51 1.29 0.66
N ALA A 164 -2.75 1.33 1.75
CA ALA A 164 -2.54 0.21 2.66
C ALA A 164 -3.03 0.49 4.08
N VAL A 165 -3.32 -0.58 4.84
CA VAL A 165 -3.64 -0.50 6.27
C VAL A 165 -2.63 -1.32 7.06
N LEU A 166 -1.93 -0.69 8.01
CA LEU A 166 -0.99 -1.36 8.90
C LEU A 166 -1.52 -1.29 10.32
N GLN A 167 -1.96 -2.42 10.87
CA GLN A 167 -2.68 -2.42 12.14
C GLN A 167 -2.25 -3.49 13.16
N ASN A 168 -2.31 -3.12 14.44
CA ASN A 168 -2.06 -4.02 15.57
C ASN A 168 -0.68 -4.72 15.51
N ASN A 169 0.31 -4.10 14.89
CA ASN A 169 1.67 -4.62 14.82
C ASN A 169 2.48 -4.17 16.04
N VAL A 170 3.41 -5.01 16.47
CA VAL A 170 4.22 -4.79 17.67
C VAL A 170 5.69 -5.01 17.38
N ALA A 171 6.52 -4.03 17.75
CA ALA A 171 7.97 -4.10 17.69
C ALA A 171 8.58 -3.95 19.09
N SER A 172 9.60 -4.76 19.40
CA SER A 172 10.28 -4.71 20.70
C SER A 172 11.36 -3.62 20.78
N ALA A 173 11.72 -3.03 19.65
CA ALA A 173 12.57 -1.85 19.53
C ALA A 173 11.79 -0.75 18.79
N ASP A 174 12.14 -0.40 17.55
CA ASP A 174 11.60 0.79 16.88
C ASP A 174 10.56 0.46 15.81
N GLY A 175 9.69 1.40 15.45
CA GLY A 175 8.78 1.26 14.31
C GLY A 175 7.71 0.17 14.50
N GLY A 176 6.67 0.47 15.27
CA GLY A 176 5.68 -0.55 15.67
C GLY A 176 5.01 -1.24 14.47
N ALA A 177 4.76 -0.50 13.39
CA ALA A 177 4.43 -1.07 12.08
C ALA A 177 5.65 -1.09 11.15
N ILE A 178 6.30 0.06 10.95
CA ILE A 178 7.33 0.24 9.92
C ILE A 178 8.62 0.74 10.58
N ASP A 179 9.72 0.08 10.28
CA ASP A 179 11.07 0.61 10.49
C ASP A 179 11.83 0.65 9.16
N VAL A 180 12.44 1.79 8.82
CA VAL A 180 13.10 1.99 7.53
C VAL A 180 14.37 2.82 7.64
N ASP A 181 15.47 2.30 7.10
CA ASP A 181 16.77 3.01 7.05
C ASP A 181 16.85 3.98 5.88
N GLY A 182 16.16 3.68 4.78
CA GLY A 182 16.08 4.53 3.58
C GLY A 182 14.99 5.58 3.66
N ASP A 183 14.79 6.31 2.56
CA ASP A 183 13.70 7.28 2.45
C ASP A 183 12.34 6.57 2.48
N LEU A 184 11.35 7.22 3.09
CA LEU A 184 10.00 6.68 3.25
C LEU A 184 8.99 7.55 2.51
N ARG A 185 8.10 6.91 1.76
CA ARG A 185 6.89 7.53 1.21
C ARG A 185 5.66 6.73 1.62
N LEU A 186 4.70 7.38 2.28
CA LEU A 186 3.43 6.80 2.70
C LEU A 186 2.29 7.64 2.12
N GLU A 187 1.41 7.02 1.33
CA GLU A 187 0.31 7.70 0.66
C GLU A 187 -1.01 6.98 0.88
N ASN A 188 -2.08 7.73 1.14
CA ASN A 188 -3.45 7.22 1.26
C ASN A 188 -3.57 6.01 2.21
N SER A 189 -2.70 5.93 3.21
CA SER A 189 -2.50 4.73 4.02
C SER A 189 -2.81 5.00 5.49
N GLN A 190 -3.24 3.95 6.19
CA GLN A 190 -3.64 4.02 7.59
C GLN A 190 -2.69 3.20 8.48
N VAL A 191 -2.21 3.80 9.57
CA VAL A 191 -1.33 3.17 10.55
C VAL A 191 -2.05 3.20 11.90
N LEU A 192 -2.59 2.06 12.31
CA LEU A 192 -3.62 1.96 13.36
C LEU A 192 -3.17 1.04 14.52
N SER A 193 -3.19 1.55 15.75
CA SER A 193 -3.02 0.75 16.96
C SER A 193 -1.71 -0.06 17.02
N ASN A 194 -0.63 0.45 16.40
CA ASN A 194 0.67 -0.21 16.43
C ASN A 194 1.47 0.20 17.68
N THR A 195 2.39 -0.67 18.13
CA THR A 195 3.16 -0.44 19.36
C THR A 195 4.64 -0.72 19.16
N ALA A 196 5.50 0.23 19.54
CA ALA A 196 6.95 0.07 19.65
C ALA A 196 7.40 0.29 21.10
N ASN A 197 8.36 -0.49 21.60
CA ASN A 197 8.97 -0.20 22.92
C ASN A 197 10.04 0.90 22.85
N GLY A 198 10.57 1.19 21.67
CA GLY A 198 11.51 2.25 21.37
C GLY A 198 10.82 3.46 20.75
N GLU A 199 11.36 3.92 19.62
CA GLU A 199 10.88 5.05 18.83
C GLU A 199 9.81 4.67 17.81
N GLY A 200 8.96 5.62 17.43
CA GLY A 200 8.07 5.46 16.28
C GLY A 200 6.99 4.40 16.47
N GLY A 201 5.94 4.71 17.24
CA GLY A 201 4.91 3.72 17.58
C GLY A 201 4.19 3.16 16.36
N GLY A 202 4.04 3.97 15.30
CA GLY A 202 3.67 3.51 13.97
C GLY A 202 4.89 3.34 13.07
N VAL A 203 5.65 4.41 12.88
CA VAL A 203 6.77 4.51 11.92
C VAL A 203 8.04 4.99 12.60
N SER A 204 9.14 4.30 12.35
CA SER A 204 10.51 4.75 12.56
C SER A 204 11.20 4.87 11.20
N ALA A 205 11.67 6.06 10.84
CA ALA A 205 12.32 6.34 9.56
C ALA A 205 13.64 7.05 9.78
N VAL A 206 14.74 6.42 9.36
CA VAL A 206 16.12 6.92 9.53
C VAL A 206 16.67 7.55 8.24
N GLY A 207 15.98 7.39 7.12
CA GLY A 207 16.33 7.99 5.83
C GLY A 207 16.43 9.50 5.84
N SER A 208 16.89 10.05 4.72
CA SER A 208 17.10 11.48 4.53
C SER A 208 15.79 12.25 4.40
N GLN A 209 14.75 11.59 3.88
CA GLN A 209 13.41 12.16 3.68
C GLN A 209 12.32 11.18 4.09
N THR A 210 11.30 11.70 4.77
CA THR A 210 10.03 11.01 5.02
C THR A 210 8.90 11.85 4.43
N THR A 211 8.04 11.23 3.65
CA THR A 211 6.88 11.89 3.02
C THR A 211 5.61 11.14 3.37
N ILE A 212 4.62 11.84 3.91
CA ILE A 212 3.33 11.29 4.33
C ILE A 212 2.22 12.14 3.72
N VAL A 213 1.32 11.53 2.94
CA VAL A 213 0.26 12.25 2.22
C VAL A 213 -1.07 11.52 2.38
N ASN A 214 -2.13 12.26 2.70
CA ASN A 214 -3.52 11.77 2.76
C ASN A 214 -3.73 10.52 3.63
N GLY A 215 -2.94 10.38 4.70
CA GLY A 215 -2.96 9.19 5.56
C GLY A 215 -3.69 9.38 6.88
N ARG A 216 -3.64 8.34 7.72
CA ARG A 216 -4.12 8.42 9.10
C ARG A 216 -3.24 7.62 10.07
N PHE A 217 -2.86 8.23 11.17
CA PHE A 217 -2.19 7.61 12.31
C PHE A 217 -3.11 7.65 13.52
N LEU A 218 -3.61 6.50 13.96
CA LEU A 218 -4.57 6.41 15.06
C LEU A 218 -4.08 5.45 16.15
N ASN A 219 -4.09 5.89 17.41
CA ASN A 219 -3.83 5.04 18.58
C ASN A 219 -2.46 4.33 18.57
N ASN A 220 -1.47 4.84 17.86
CA ASN A 220 -0.13 4.25 17.87
C ASN A 220 0.61 4.63 19.17
N ARG A 221 1.47 3.73 19.65
CA ARG A 221 2.16 3.89 20.92
C ARG A 221 3.66 3.62 20.82
N SER A 222 4.48 4.57 21.27
CA SER A 222 5.93 4.38 21.42
C SER A 222 6.37 4.38 22.88
N GLY A 223 7.41 3.62 23.18
CA GLY A 223 8.06 3.57 24.49
C GLY A 223 9.06 4.70 24.73
N SER A 224 9.41 5.46 23.69
CA SER A 224 10.32 6.60 23.73
C SER A 224 9.76 7.82 23.00
N PHE A 225 10.20 8.07 21.76
CA PHE A 225 9.87 9.27 20.98
C PHE A 225 8.90 8.96 19.84
N GLY A 226 8.04 9.90 19.47
CA GLY A 226 7.20 9.78 18.28
C GLY A 226 6.16 8.66 18.40
N GLY A 227 5.03 8.94 19.06
CA GLY A 227 3.98 7.94 19.27
C GLY A 227 3.39 7.46 17.95
N ALA A 228 3.28 8.34 16.94
CA ALA A 228 2.96 7.97 15.57
C ALA A 228 4.24 7.77 14.74
N VAL A 229 5.07 8.81 14.62
CA VAL A 229 6.20 8.85 13.69
C VAL A 229 7.45 9.34 14.39
N TYR A 230 8.55 8.63 14.18
CA TYR A 230 9.90 9.10 14.43
C TYR A 230 10.62 9.23 13.09
N ALA A 231 11.15 10.42 12.79
CA ALA A 231 11.90 10.71 11.57
C ALA A 231 13.28 11.29 11.89
N ASN A 232 14.33 10.68 11.35
CA ASN A 232 15.69 11.19 11.46
C ASN A 232 15.96 12.33 10.47
N GLY A 233 15.65 12.10 9.19
CA GLY A 233 15.72 13.07 8.11
C GLY A 233 14.59 14.11 8.12
N ALA A 234 14.50 14.87 7.03
CA ALA A 234 13.44 15.85 6.88
C ALA A 234 12.09 15.16 6.66
N ILE A 235 11.02 15.71 7.23
CA ILE A 235 9.68 15.14 7.11
C ILE A 235 8.73 16.13 6.44
N SER A 236 7.94 15.64 5.49
CA SER A 236 6.84 16.36 4.85
C SER A 236 5.53 15.62 5.08
N VAL A 237 4.53 16.34 5.56
CA VAL A 237 3.19 15.82 5.86
C VAL A 237 2.16 16.69 5.18
N ASP A 238 1.24 16.09 4.43
CA ASP A 238 0.11 16.78 3.81
C ASP A 238 -1.19 15.97 3.95
N GLY A 239 -2.31 16.61 4.29
CA GLY A 239 -3.63 15.98 4.28
C GLY A 239 -3.80 14.80 5.25
N THR A 240 -3.02 14.74 6.33
CA THR A 240 -2.92 13.53 7.19
C THR A 240 -3.40 13.78 8.61
N ASP A 241 -4.17 12.83 9.15
CA ASP A 241 -4.68 12.88 10.52
C ASP A 241 -3.82 12.09 11.52
N PHE A 242 -3.45 12.70 12.63
CA PHE A 242 -2.75 12.11 13.78
C PHE A 242 -3.65 12.19 15.00
N ILE A 243 -4.26 11.07 15.38
CA ILE A 243 -5.31 11.02 16.40
C ILE A 243 -4.93 10.05 17.51
N SER A 244 -4.97 10.52 18.76
CA SER A 244 -4.80 9.68 19.96
C SER A 244 -3.49 8.88 20.03
N ASN A 245 -2.43 9.34 19.35
CA ASN A 245 -1.13 8.68 19.40
C ASN A 245 -0.39 9.05 20.69
N THR A 246 0.36 8.09 21.25
CA THR A 246 0.96 8.24 22.58
C THR A 246 2.45 7.88 22.59
N ALA A 247 3.29 8.80 23.04
CA ALA A 247 4.70 8.53 23.33
C ALA A 247 4.95 8.54 24.85
N GLN A 248 5.83 7.68 25.35
CA GLN A 248 6.21 7.77 26.76
C GLN A 248 7.03 9.02 27.05
N LEU A 249 7.93 9.45 26.16
CA LEU A 249 8.83 10.57 26.42
C LEU A 249 8.34 11.84 25.73
N TYR A 250 8.62 12.00 24.43
CA TYR A 250 8.32 13.21 23.68
C TYR A 250 7.52 12.91 22.42
N ALA A 251 6.73 13.88 21.96
CA ALA A 251 5.97 13.82 20.71
C ALA A 251 5.02 12.63 20.62
N GLY A 252 3.80 12.77 21.13
CA GLY A 252 2.74 11.79 20.91
C GLY A 252 2.45 11.56 19.42
N GLY A 253 2.51 12.61 18.61
CA GLY A 253 2.45 12.52 17.14
C GLY A 253 3.82 12.27 16.50
N ILE A 254 4.50 13.34 16.10
CA ILE A 254 5.71 13.33 15.27
C ILE A 254 6.94 13.80 16.06
N TRP A 255 7.97 12.96 16.14
CA TRP A 255 9.32 13.38 16.50
C TRP A 255 10.17 13.51 15.24
N ALA A 256 10.74 14.68 14.99
CA ALA A 256 11.60 14.97 13.85
C ALA A 256 12.98 15.49 14.29
N TRP A 257 14.03 14.80 13.85
CA TRP A 257 15.41 15.22 14.09
C TRP A 257 15.88 16.31 13.14
N ASN A 258 15.31 16.41 11.94
CA ASN A 258 15.59 17.44 10.95
C ASN A 258 14.36 18.32 10.69
N ALA A 259 14.36 19.10 9.62
CA ALA A 259 13.27 20.03 9.31
C ALA A 259 11.94 19.30 9.09
N ALA A 260 10.84 19.92 9.50
CA ALA A 260 9.49 19.39 9.33
C ALA A 260 8.59 20.38 8.60
N SER A 261 7.88 19.91 7.57
CA SER A 261 6.82 20.65 6.87
C SER A 261 5.50 19.91 7.04
N VAL A 262 4.48 20.61 7.51
CA VAL A 262 3.16 20.05 7.81
C VAL A 262 2.08 20.95 7.21
N ALA A 263 1.24 20.39 6.36
CA ALA A 263 0.13 21.09 5.72
C ALA A 263 -1.16 20.29 5.83
N ASN A 264 -2.30 20.97 5.90
CA ASN A 264 -3.64 20.36 5.83
C ASN A 264 -3.82 19.15 6.78
N ALA A 265 -3.20 19.19 7.97
CA ALA A 265 -3.12 18.04 8.87
C ALA A 265 -3.90 18.29 10.17
N THR A 266 -4.41 17.21 10.75
CA THR A 266 -5.09 17.24 12.06
C THR A 266 -4.23 16.53 13.11
N PHE A 267 -3.97 17.20 14.23
CA PHE A 267 -3.35 16.59 15.42
C PHE A 267 -4.35 16.68 16.57
N GLU A 268 -5.01 15.57 16.86
CA GLU A 268 -6.04 15.51 17.88
C GLU A 268 -5.68 14.51 18.99
N GLN A 269 -5.77 14.95 20.25
CA GLN A 269 -5.63 14.07 21.42
C GLN A 269 -4.31 13.27 21.49
N ASN A 270 -3.24 13.75 20.84
CA ASN A 270 -1.94 13.11 20.94
C ASN A 270 -1.28 13.44 22.27
N SER A 271 -0.54 12.49 22.84
CA SER A 271 -0.03 12.61 24.20
C SER A 271 1.43 12.22 24.39
N ALA A 272 2.19 13.06 25.10
CA ALA A 272 3.52 12.75 25.65
C ALA A 272 3.41 12.53 27.17
N LEU A 273 3.58 11.29 27.63
CA LEU A 273 3.21 10.91 29.00
C LEU A 273 4.19 11.35 30.10
N ASN A 274 5.47 11.55 29.77
CA ASN A 274 6.47 11.88 30.78
C ASN A 274 7.18 13.22 30.53
N LEU A 275 7.30 13.68 29.28
CA LEU A 275 8.02 14.91 28.93
C LEU A 275 7.15 15.87 28.10
N ASP A 276 7.69 16.38 26.99
CA ASP A 276 7.17 17.55 26.26
C ASP A 276 6.60 17.19 24.89
N ALA A 277 5.83 18.13 24.34
CA ALA A 277 5.20 18.11 23.02
C ALA A 277 4.23 16.93 22.82
N GLY A 278 2.94 17.14 23.09
CA GLY A 278 1.93 16.11 22.83
C GLY A 278 1.77 15.78 21.35
N ALA A 279 1.97 16.75 20.45
CA ALA A 279 1.81 16.58 19.01
C ALA A 279 3.15 16.46 18.26
N ILE A 280 3.94 17.53 18.19
CA ILE A 280 5.14 17.60 17.32
C ILE A 280 6.36 18.07 18.10
N TYR A 281 7.48 17.37 17.97
CA TYR A 281 8.78 17.81 18.46
C TYR A 281 9.78 17.83 17.31
N VAL A 282 10.37 18.99 17.02
CA VAL A 282 11.29 19.17 15.89
C VAL A 282 12.57 19.89 16.29
N ARG A 283 13.72 19.39 15.85
CA ARG A 283 15.04 19.96 16.20
C ARG A 283 15.60 20.99 15.21
N TYR A 284 15.00 21.11 14.04
CA TYR A 284 15.35 22.12 13.03
C TYR A 284 14.12 22.95 12.69
N ASP A 285 14.09 23.52 11.49
CA ASP A 285 13.05 24.42 11.06
C ASP A 285 11.71 23.70 10.94
N LEU A 286 10.66 24.40 11.33
CA LEU A 286 9.28 23.95 11.29
C LEU A 286 8.46 24.83 10.37
N GLN A 287 7.71 24.22 9.46
CA GLN A 287 6.67 24.88 8.69
C GLN A 287 5.34 24.19 8.94
N VAL A 288 4.32 24.95 9.31
CA VAL A 288 2.96 24.46 9.50
C VAL A 288 1.98 25.37 8.76
N SER A 289 1.05 24.78 8.00
CA SER A 289 0.03 25.55 7.28
C SER A 289 -1.32 24.85 7.27
N ALA A 290 -2.41 25.61 7.29
CA ALA A 290 -3.77 25.08 7.10
C ALA A 290 -4.11 23.85 7.99
N SER A 291 -3.57 23.79 9.21
CA SER A 291 -3.62 22.61 10.07
C SER A 291 -4.40 22.87 11.37
N SER A 292 -4.73 21.82 12.11
CA SER A 292 -5.47 21.89 13.37
C SER A 292 -4.80 21.08 14.48
N PHE A 293 -4.65 21.67 15.67
CA PHE A 293 -4.07 21.04 16.86
C PHE A 293 -5.07 21.14 18.01
N VAL A 294 -5.74 20.03 18.32
CA VAL A 294 -6.87 19.99 19.25
C VAL A 294 -6.58 19.02 20.40
N SER A 295 -6.69 19.51 21.63
CA SER A 295 -6.64 18.68 22.84
C SER A 295 -5.39 17.79 22.97
N ASN A 296 -4.25 18.21 22.42
CA ASN A 296 -2.99 17.49 22.60
C ASN A 296 -2.45 17.75 24.01
N THR A 297 -1.83 16.73 24.61
CA THR A 297 -1.41 16.80 26.02
C THR A 297 0.05 16.42 26.21
N ALA A 298 0.75 17.10 27.12
CA ALA A 298 2.05 16.67 27.59
C ALA A 298 2.14 16.77 29.10
N ALA A 299 2.87 15.85 29.73
CA ALA A 299 3.01 15.83 31.18
C ALA A 299 3.88 16.96 31.75
N GLN A 300 4.83 17.47 30.95
CA GLN A 300 5.73 18.55 31.36
C GLN A 300 5.35 19.87 30.69
N ASN A 301 6.18 20.39 29.78
CA ASN A 301 6.28 21.81 29.48
C ASN A 301 5.45 22.31 28.31
N ILE A 302 5.19 21.47 27.32
CA ILE A 302 4.68 21.90 26.01
C ILE A 302 3.55 20.97 25.55
N GLY A 303 2.31 21.45 25.51
CA GLY A 303 1.15 20.60 25.21
C GLY A 303 1.07 20.12 23.76
N ALA A 304 1.42 20.94 22.76
CA ALA A 304 1.34 20.55 21.35
C ALA A 304 2.71 20.49 20.63
N ILE A 305 3.36 21.63 20.39
CA ILE A 305 4.52 21.74 19.49
C ILE A 305 5.74 22.31 20.20
N TRP A 306 6.88 21.64 20.05
CA TRP A 306 8.20 22.16 20.39
C TRP A 306 9.10 22.23 19.15
N ALA A 307 9.71 23.40 18.90
CA ALA A 307 10.66 23.62 17.81
C ALA A 307 11.98 24.23 18.33
N SER A 308 13.11 23.63 17.97
CA SER A 308 14.43 24.11 18.40
C SER A 308 14.99 25.25 17.54
N GLN A 309 14.53 25.40 16.30
CA GLN A 309 14.99 26.44 15.37
C GLN A 309 13.80 27.27 14.88
N ASP A 310 13.84 27.73 13.64
CA ASP A 310 12.87 28.67 13.11
C ASP A 310 11.52 28.00 12.89
N ALA A 311 10.43 28.70 13.17
CA ALA A 311 9.08 28.19 12.97
C ALA A 311 8.23 29.19 12.17
N THR A 312 7.62 28.70 11.09
CA THR A 312 6.61 29.43 10.31
C THR A 312 5.28 28.71 10.40
N ILE A 313 4.25 29.36 10.92
CA ILE A 313 2.92 28.78 11.10
C ILE A 313 1.87 29.72 10.51
N THR A 314 1.06 29.20 9.59
CA THR A 314 0.06 29.99 8.85
C THR A 314 -1.31 29.32 8.84
N SER A 315 -2.40 30.08 8.92
CA SER A 315 -3.77 29.56 8.75
C SER A 315 -4.07 28.32 9.62
N THR A 316 -3.56 28.29 10.85
CA THR A 316 -3.56 27.09 11.72
C THR A 316 -4.26 27.39 13.04
N THR A 317 -5.02 26.40 13.53
CA THR A 317 -5.79 26.50 14.79
C THR A 317 -5.19 25.63 15.88
N PHE A 318 -5.10 26.18 17.09
CA PHE A 318 -4.67 25.50 18.30
C PHE A 318 -5.76 25.66 19.37
N SER A 319 -6.45 24.57 19.70
CA SER A 319 -7.51 24.59 20.70
C SER A 319 -7.35 23.54 21.80
N ASP A 320 -7.59 23.95 23.04
CA ASP A 320 -7.67 23.07 24.22
C ASP A 320 -6.44 22.18 24.47
N ASN A 321 -5.26 22.55 23.95
CA ASN A 321 -4.02 21.82 24.20
C ASN A 321 -3.57 22.07 25.65
N ALA A 322 -2.98 21.07 26.30
CA ALA A 322 -2.67 21.13 27.72
C ALA A 322 -1.25 20.66 28.08
N ALA A 323 -0.60 21.41 28.97
CA ALA A 323 0.69 21.03 29.55
C ALA A 323 0.57 20.87 31.08
N GLY A 324 0.90 19.68 31.58
CA GLY A 324 0.62 19.27 32.95
C GLY A 324 1.51 19.90 34.04
N ASN A 325 2.74 20.27 33.72
CA ASN A 325 3.65 21.00 34.63
C ASN A 325 4.32 22.18 33.91
N GLY A 326 3.66 22.69 32.87
CA GLY A 326 4.36 23.34 31.78
C GLY A 326 4.20 24.82 31.65
N ARG A 327 5.16 25.40 30.90
CA ARG A 327 5.23 26.81 30.56
C ARG A 327 4.41 27.16 29.33
N SER A 328 4.32 26.28 28.33
CA SER A 328 3.55 26.54 27.11
C SER A 328 2.44 25.50 26.94
N ALA A 329 1.21 25.97 26.78
CA ALA A 329 0.09 25.09 26.54
C ALA A 329 0.09 24.52 25.11
N ALA A 330 0.54 25.31 24.12
CA ALA A 330 0.46 24.91 22.71
C ALA A 330 1.83 24.93 22.01
N LEU A 331 2.52 26.07 21.92
CA LEU A 331 3.74 26.20 21.10
C LEU A 331 4.95 26.73 21.89
N GLN A 332 6.11 26.13 21.71
CA GLN A 332 7.39 26.70 22.12
C GLN A 332 8.44 26.66 21.01
N VAL A 333 9.08 27.80 20.74
CA VAL A 333 10.06 27.98 19.65
C VAL A 333 11.34 28.64 20.15
N HIS A 334 12.48 28.06 19.80
CA HIS A 334 13.82 28.56 20.20
C HIS A 334 14.55 29.33 19.10
N GLY A 335 14.09 29.27 17.84
CA GLY A 335 14.56 30.12 16.74
C GLY A 335 13.61 31.28 16.43
N SER A 336 13.69 31.80 15.22
CA SER A 336 12.83 32.88 14.73
C SER A 336 11.40 32.39 14.54
N LEU A 337 10.41 33.26 14.77
CA LEU A 337 9.00 32.86 14.77
C LEU A 337 8.17 33.72 13.82
N TRP A 338 7.53 33.10 12.83
CA TRP A 338 6.55 33.75 11.94
C TRP A 338 5.18 33.09 12.09
N LEU A 339 4.22 33.84 12.63
CA LEU A 339 2.82 33.44 12.76
C LEU A 339 1.95 34.35 11.90
N THR A 340 1.05 33.79 11.08
CA THR A 340 0.07 34.61 10.34
C THR A 340 -1.28 33.91 10.21
N SER A 341 -2.37 34.64 10.49
CA SER A 341 -3.74 34.11 10.37
C SER A 341 -3.96 32.85 11.24
N THR A 342 -3.46 32.86 12.48
CA THR A 342 -3.57 31.71 13.39
C THR A 342 -4.57 31.96 14.52
N GLN A 343 -5.17 30.89 15.04
CA GLN A 343 -6.13 30.96 16.14
C GLN A 343 -5.66 30.10 17.33
N TRP A 344 -5.73 30.65 18.54
CA TRP A 344 -5.22 30.04 19.78
C TRP A 344 -6.28 30.16 20.87
N VAL A 345 -7.05 29.10 21.11
CA VAL A 345 -8.26 29.14 21.95
C VAL A 345 -8.22 28.10 23.07
N GLY A 346 -8.43 28.49 24.33
CA GLY A 346 -8.66 27.51 25.41
C GLY A 346 -7.43 26.69 25.83
N ASN A 347 -6.21 27.04 25.41
CA ASN A 347 -5.03 26.24 25.71
C ASN A 347 -4.61 26.41 27.19
N GLN A 348 -4.34 25.29 27.87
CA GLN A 348 -4.14 25.23 29.32
C GLN A 348 -2.69 24.91 29.72
N ALA A 349 -2.03 25.86 30.40
CA ALA A 349 -0.72 25.65 31.04
C ALA A 349 -0.85 25.81 32.56
N THR A 350 -0.06 25.03 33.32
CA THR A 350 -0.05 25.10 34.79
C THR A 350 0.91 26.16 35.36
N ILE A 351 1.91 26.58 34.58
CA ILE A 351 2.80 27.68 34.91
C ILE A 351 2.48 28.83 33.94
N PRO A 352 2.42 30.09 34.39
CA PRO A 352 2.28 31.23 33.50
C PRO A 352 3.37 31.19 32.42
N GLY A 353 2.95 31.14 31.16
CA GLY A 353 3.84 31.09 29.99
C GLY A 353 3.07 30.95 28.67
N GLY A 354 1.81 30.51 28.74
CA GLY A 354 0.81 30.91 27.77
C GLY A 354 0.55 29.97 26.60
N ALA A 355 -0.17 30.47 25.59
CA ALA A 355 -0.41 29.70 24.36
C ALA A 355 0.87 29.54 23.54
N VAL A 356 1.68 30.59 23.46
CA VAL A 356 2.93 30.61 22.70
C VAL A 356 4.08 31.12 23.57
N VAL A 357 5.19 30.37 23.59
CA VAL A 357 6.46 30.80 24.19
C VAL A 357 7.53 30.91 23.10
N HIS A 358 8.07 32.11 22.92
CA HIS A 358 9.12 32.39 21.95
C HIS A 358 10.44 32.77 22.64
N MET A 359 11.49 31.99 22.38
CA MET A 359 12.81 32.13 23.02
C MET A 359 13.93 32.48 22.02
N GLY A 360 13.65 32.60 20.72
CA GLY A 360 14.64 32.91 19.69
C GLY A 360 14.63 34.37 19.22
N GLN A 361 15.55 34.78 18.35
CA GLN A 361 15.89 36.20 18.19
C GLN A 361 14.76 37.07 17.61
N ASP A 362 14.37 36.84 16.36
CA ASP A 362 13.44 37.70 15.63
C ASP A 362 12.08 37.03 15.42
N GLY A 363 11.04 37.80 15.17
CA GLY A 363 9.74 37.22 14.84
C GLY A 363 8.69 38.20 14.37
N ARG A 364 7.61 37.63 13.84
CA ARG A 364 6.42 38.36 13.43
C ARG A 364 5.18 37.55 13.74
N ILE A 365 4.20 38.18 14.39
CA ILE A 365 2.88 37.60 14.63
C ILE A 365 1.86 38.54 14.02
N ALA A 366 1.08 38.08 13.04
CA ALA A 366 0.16 38.94 12.31
C ALA A 366 -1.22 38.31 12.09
N ASN A 367 -2.27 39.13 12.17
CA ASN A 367 -3.66 38.71 11.90
C ASN A 367 -4.11 37.48 12.72
N SER A 368 -3.60 37.32 13.95
CA SER A 368 -3.88 36.15 14.79
C SER A 368 -4.83 36.47 15.95
N LEU A 369 -5.61 35.46 16.36
CA LEU A 369 -6.53 35.50 17.51
C LEU A 369 -5.98 34.65 18.66
N PHE A 370 -5.91 35.25 19.85
CA PHE A 370 -5.64 34.54 21.10
C PHE A 370 -6.81 34.77 22.05
N ALA A 371 -7.46 33.71 22.51
CA ALA A 371 -8.61 33.84 23.40
C ALA A 371 -8.65 32.73 24.46
N ARG A 372 -8.99 33.08 25.70
CA ARG A 372 -9.30 32.12 26.77
C ARG A 372 -8.19 31.10 27.06
N ASN A 373 -6.92 31.49 26.91
CA ASN A 373 -5.79 30.63 27.26
C ASN A 373 -5.46 30.80 28.75
N ALA A 374 -4.98 29.76 29.44
CA ALA A 374 -4.46 29.91 30.79
C ALA A 374 -3.01 30.45 30.76
N GLY A 375 -2.72 31.45 31.58
CA GLY A 375 -1.48 32.23 31.50
C GLY A 375 -1.49 33.25 30.36
N SER A 376 -0.34 33.84 30.06
CA SER A 376 -0.25 34.87 29.00
C SER A 376 -0.70 34.36 27.62
N ALA A 377 -1.17 35.22 26.72
CA ALA A 377 -1.41 34.78 25.35
C ALA A 377 -0.09 34.41 24.66
N VAL A 378 0.91 35.28 24.80
CA VAL A 378 2.26 35.06 24.27
C VAL A 378 3.29 35.49 25.31
N THR A 379 4.33 34.68 25.50
CA THR A 379 5.49 34.99 26.33
C THR A 379 6.74 35.06 25.48
N PHE A 380 7.46 36.19 25.60
CA PHE A 380 8.71 36.47 24.92
C PHE A 380 9.87 36.38 25.91
N GLU A 381 10.72 35.36 25.74
CA GLU A 381 11.95 35.15 26.53
C GLU A 381 13.21 35.40 25.68
N HIS A 382 13.16 36.29 24.68
CA HIS A 382 14.21 36.51 23.69
C HIS A 382 14.87 37.92 23.64
N SER A 383 16.03 38.00 23.00
CA SER A 383 16.86 39.23 22.91
C SER A 383 16.80 39.99 21.58
N GLY A 384 15.97 39.58 20.61
CA GLY A 384 15.89 40.21 19.28
C GLY A 384 14.60 41.01 19.06
N ALA A 385 14.20 41.21 17.79
CA ALA A 385 13.09 42.10 17.42
C ALA A 385 11.84 41.33 16.98
N VAL A 386 10.71 41.55 17.68
CA VAL A 386 9.41 40.98 17.32
C VAL A 386 8.43 42.06 16.89
N GLU A 387 7.72 41.81 15.80
CA GLU A 387 6.60 42.64 15.35
C GLU A 387 5.27 41.90 15.56
N MET A 388 4.32 42.54 16.24
CA MET A 388 2.95 42.08 16.38
C MET A 388 2.01 43.05 15.67
N LEU A 389 1.31 42.59 14.63
CA LEU A 389 0.48 43.42 13.76
C LEU A 389 -0.95 42.86 13.60
N HIS A 390 -1.99 43.69 13.80
CA HIS A 390 -3.41 43.30 13.60
C HIS A 390 -3.86 42.07 14.41
N ASN A 391 -3.29 41.85 15.59
CA ASN A 391 -3.68 40.72 16.43
C ASN A 391 -4.83 41.10 17.35
N THR A 392 -5.63 40.11 17.73
CA THR A 392 -6.64 40.27 18.79
C THR A 392 -6.36 39.32 19.93
N ILE A 393 -6.20 39.87 21.13
CA ILE A 393 -5.89 39.14 22.35
C ILE A 393 -7.00 39.39 23.35
N VAL A 394 -7.74 38.32 23.64
CA VAL A 394 -8.80 38.25 24.63
C VAL A 394 -8.22 37.57 25.86
N GLY A 395 -8.38 38.22 27.02
CA GLY A 395 -7.64 37.91 28.25
C GLY A 395 -7.77 36.46 28.74
N PRO A 396 -6.83 36.04 29.61
CA PRO A 396 -6.82 34.69 30.15
C PRO A 396 -8.04 34.41 31.03
N ASP A 397 -8.42 33.13 31.15
CA ASP A 397 -9.48 32.68 32.07
C ASP A 397 -9.09 32.93 33.55
N VAL A 398 -7.82 33.28 33.83
CA VAL A 398 -7.28 33.59 35.17
C VAL A 398 -6.95 35.10 35.28
N PRO A 399 -7.68 35.89 36.10
CA PRO A 399 -7.60 37.37 36.11
C PRO A 399 -6.27 38.02 36.52
N GLN A 400 -5.23 37.25 36.86
CA GLN A 400 -3.99 37.75 37.44
C GLN A 400 -2.79 37.68 36.47
N ASP A 401 -2.93 36.98 35.33
CA ASP A 401 -1.85 36.81 34.36
C ASP A 401 -1.90 37.87 33.24
N PRO A 402 -0.75 38.39 32.77
CA PRO A 402 -0.70 39.42 31.74
C PRO A 402 -1.04 38.83 30.37
N ALA A 403 -1.58 39.61 29.43
CA ALA A 403 -1.87 39.09 28.08
C ALA A 403 -0.58 38.84 27.32
N LEU A 404 0.42 39.69 27.53
CA LEU A 404 1.73 39.61 26.92
C LEU A 404 2.77 39.75 28.02
N ALA A 405 3.69 38.79 28.08
CA ALA A 405 4.83 38.81 29.00
C ALA A 405 6.14 38.95 28.23
N ILE A 406 6.98 39.91 28.63
CA ILE A 406 8.30 40.15 28.04
C ILE A 406 9.35 40.06 29.13
N ASN A 407 10.10 38.96 29.10
CA ASN A 407 10.97 38.56 30.20
C ASN A 407 12.47 38.82 29.92
N THR A 408 12.80 39.60 28.89
CA THR A 408 14.18 39.70 28.33
C THR A 408 14.46 41.02 27.61
N ALA A 409 15.72 41.28 27.26
CA ALA A 409 16.20 42.58 26.77
C ALA A 409 15.87 42.92 25.29
N GLY A 410 15.02 42.14 24.61
CA GLY A 410 14.62 42.35 23.22
C GLY A 410 13.72 43.57 22.99
N SER A 411 13.32 43.78 21.73
CA SER A 411 12.38 44.83 21.34
C SER A 411 11.08 44.23 20.78
N LEU A 412 9.93 44.68 21.29
CA LEU A 412 8.61 44.36 20.74
C LEU A 412 8.00 45.60 20.09
N SER A 413 7.61 45.51 18.83
CA SER A 413 6.73 46.49 18.19
C SER A 413 5.31 45.92 18.15
N LEU A 414 4.38 46.57 18.85
CA LEU A 414 2.96 46.24 18.81
C LEU A 414 2.25 47.29 17.98
N GLN A 415 1.56 46.88 16.92
CA GLN A 415 0.87 47.77 15.99
C GLN A 415 -0.54 47.29 15.68
N ASN A 416 -1.50 48.22 15.67
CA ASN A 416 -2.89 47.99 15.27
C ASN A 416 -3.54 46.75 15.92
N SER A 417 -3.19 46.45 17.18
CA SER A 417 -3.64 45.24 17.88
C SER A 417 -4.66 45.59 18.97
N ILE A 418 -5.60 44.68 19.22
CA ILE A 418 -6.65 44.81 20.24
C ILE A 418 -6.30 43.89 21.42
N VAL A 419 -6.23 44.44 22.63
CA VAL A 419 -5.99 43.70 23.88
C VAL A 419 -7.16 43.95 24.84
N GLY A 420 -8.07 42.98 24.96
CA GLY A 420 -9.38 43.07 25.62
C GLY A 420 -9.37 43.21 27.16
N GLN A 421 -10.55 43.32 27.78
CA GLN A 421 -10.73 43.35 29.24
C GLN A 421 -10.33 42.01 29.89
N TYR A 422 -10.04 42.02 31.21
CA TYR A 422 -9.51 40.90 32.05
C TYR A 422 -8.01 40.72 32.13
N VAL A 423 -7.26 41.64 31.55
CA VAL A 423 -5.82 41.48 31.42
C VAL A 423 -5.09 42.41 32.39
N THR A 424 -4.08 41.92 33.09
CA THR A 424 -2.99 42.77 33.59
C THR A 424 -2.12 43.24 32.41
N GLY A 425 -2.68 44.10 31.55
CA GLY A 425 -2.12 44.64 30.30
C GLY A 425 -0.89 43.90 29.72
N LEU A 426 0.26 44.57 29.84
CA LEU A 426 1.57 44.16 29.36
C LEU A 426 2.52 44.08 30.57
N ASP A 427 3.15 42.92 30.79
CA ASP A 427 4.20 42.77 31.80
C ASP A 427 5.58 42.82 31.12
N VAL A 428 6.31 43.92 31.36
CA VAL A 428 7.66 44.12 30.85
C VAL A 428 8.63 44.04 32.03
N ILE A 429 9.32 42.90 32.15
CA ILE A 429 10.37 42.68 33.17
C ILE A 429 11.68 43.36 32.72
N SER A 430 12.00 43.29 31.42
CA SER A 430 13.12 43.98 30.78
C SER A 430 12.87 44.17 29.27
N GLY A 431 13.70 44.95 28.57
CA GLY A 431 13.54 45.21 27.12
C GLY A 431 12.84 46.53 26.77
N THR A 432 12.55 46.73 25.48
CA THR A 432 11.85 47.92 24.95
C THR A 432 10.58 47.54 24.21
N VAL A 433 9.47 48.17 24.54
CA VAL A 433 8.21 48.03 23.78
C VAL A 433 7.89 49.33 23.08
N THR A 434 7.65 49.26 21.78
CA THR A 434 7.10 50.37 20.98
C THR A 434 5.66 50.04 20.63
N GLU A 435 4.75 50.92 21.00
CA GLU A 435 3.33 50.78 20.71
C GLU A 435 2.88 51.87 19.74
N ASP A 436 2.13 51.47 18.71
CA ASP A 436 1.46 52.38 17.78
C ASP A 436 0.04 51.88 17.43
N TYR A 437 -0.96 52.75 17.51
CA TYR A 437 -2.39 52.45 17.22
C TYR A 437 -2.99 51.21 17.92
N ASN A 438 -2.62 50.93 19.17
CA ASN A 438 -3.17 49.80 19.94
C ASN A 438 -4.32 50.22 20.87
N LEU A 439 -5.26 49.31 21.12
CA LEU A 439 -6.35 49.49 22.08
C LEU A 439 -6.15 48.57 23.30
N PHE A 440 -5.92 49.15 24.48
CA PHE A 440 -5.79 48.45 25.75
C PHE A 440 -6.92 48.79 26.73
N TYR A 441 -7.50 47.76 27.34
CA TYR A 441 -8.60 47.93 28.30
C TYR A 441 -8.18 47.98 29.80
N ALA A 442 -6.89 47.89 30.15
CA ALA A 442 -6.40 47.90 31.55
C ALA A 442 -4.99 48.49 31.72
N THR A 443 -4.59 48.82 32.97
CA THR A 443 -3.31 49.45 33.32
C THR A 443 -2.11 48.50 33.22
N THR A 444 -1.04 48.96 32.57
CA THR A 444 0.25 48.28 32.43
C THR A 444 1.04 48.28 33.74
N ALA A 445 1.43 47.12 34.26
CA ALA A 445 2.47 47.04 35.29
C ALA A 445 3.82 46.98 34.57
N VAL A 446 4.57 48.09 34.57
CA VAL A 446 5.83 48.19 33.83
C VAL A 446 7.00 48.28 34.79
N SER A 447 7.95 47.34 34.70
CA SER A 447 9.28 47.49 35.32
C SER A 447 10.39 47.81 34.30
N GLY A 448 10.13 47.61 32.99
CA GLY A 448 11.01 47.94 31.85
C GLY A 448 10.74 49.30 31.16
N THR A 449 11.23 49.48 29.92
CA THR A 449 11.03 50.73 29.15
C THR A 449 9.94 50.55 28.09
N VAL A 450 8.83 51.28 28.21
CA VAL A 450 7.77 51.33 27.20
C VAL A 450 7.79 52.71 26.54
N THR A 451 7.94 52.75 25.21
CA THR A 451 7.89 53.97 24.41
C THR A 451 6.57 53.98 23.65
N GLN A 452 5.68 54.89 24.02
CA GLN A 452 4.39 55.05 23.35
C GLN A 452 4.53 56.08 22.22
N GLU A 453 4.41 55.66 20.97
CA GLU A 453 4.42 56.59 19.83
C GLU A 453 2.98 57.06 19.57
N GLY A 454 2.53 58.05 20.36
CA GLY A 454 1.46 58.99 20.00
C GLY A 454 0.01 58.51 19.84
N HIS A 455 -0.29 57.21 19.66
CA HIS A 455 -1.62 56.74 19.23
C HIS A 455 -2.16 55.48 19.97
N SER A 456 -1.58 55.08 21.11
CA SER A 456 -2.14 54.02 21.96
C SER A 456 -3.25 54.55 22.87
N TYR A 457 -4.38 53.84 22.94
CA TYR A 457 -5.52 54.19 23.78
C TYR A 457 -5.61 53.27 25.00
N VAL A 458 -5.70 53.85 26.20
CA VAL A 458 -5.90 53.14 27.47
C VAL A 458 -7.23 53.59 28.08
N GLY A 459 -8.23 52.72 28.15
CA GLY A 459 -9.52 52.99 28.79
C GLY A 459 -10.75 52.51 28.00
N ASP A 460 -11.94 52.75 28.56
CA ASP A 460 -13.22 52.54 27.89
C ASP A 460 -13.27 53.40 26.60
N PRO A 461 -13.51 52.82 25.40
CA PRO A 461 -13.46 53.51 24.11
C PRO A 461 -14.43 54.71 23.97
N ALA A 462 -15.24 55.02 24.98
CA ALA A 462 -16.19 56.12 25.00
C ALA A 462 -15.59 57.56 25.04
N PHE A 463 -14.26 57.74 25.03
CA PHE A 463 -13.64 59.07 24.98
C PHE A 463 -12.46 59.16 24.01
N VAL A 464 -12.75 59.31 22.71
CA VAL A 464 -11.81 59.87 21.74
C VAL A 464 -12.55 60.85 20.82
N ASP A 465 -12.06 62.09 20.79
CA ASP A 465 -12.60 63.24 20.05
C ASP A 465 -12.50 63.05 18.52
N ALA A 466 -13.62 63.20 17.83
CA ALA A 466 -13.80 62.95 16.40
C ALA A 466 -13.21 64.02 15.45
N THR A 467 -12.35 64.93 15.93
CA THR A 467 -11.96 66.13 15.16
C THR A 467 -10.57 66.12 14.51
N ASN A 468 -9.79 65.05 14.61
CA ASN A 468 -8.54 64.92 13.84
C ASN A 468 -8.56 63.69 12.93
N ASP A 469 -8.45 63.94 11.63
CA ASP A 469 -8.40 62.96 10.54
C ASP A 469 -7.24 61.95 10.69
N ASN A 470 -7.49 60.79 11.33
CA ASN A 470 -6.70 59.57 11.17
C ASN A 470 -7.60 58.33 11.37
N TYR A 471 -8.11 57.78 10.26
CA TYR A 471 -8.56 56.37 10.18
C TYR A 471 -7.28 55.50 10.34
N HIS A 472 -7.25 54.35 11.02
CA HIS A 472 -7.72 53.05 10.53
C HIS A 472 -7.65 51.97 11.66
N LEU A 473 -8.76 51.69 12.32
CA LEU A 473 -9.09 50.31 12.74
C LEU A 473 -10.22 49.88 11.81
N SER A 474 -9.87 49.56 10.56
CA SER A 474 -10.85 48.99 9.63
C SER A 474 -11.15 47.57 10.09
N ALA A 475 -12.34 47.41 10.65
CA ALA A 475 -13.19 46.26 10.95
C ALA A 475 -13.00 44.93 10.17
N ASN A 476 -11.78 44.48 9.92
CA ASN A 476 -11.47 43.20 9.28
C ASN A 476 -10.49 42.34 10.10
N SER A 477 -10.41 42.49 11.43
CA SER A 477 -9.90 41.39 12.26
C SER A 477 -11.06 40.43 12.50
N GLU A 478 -10.89 39.17 12.09
CA GLU A 478 -11.88 38.08 12.24
C GLU A 478 -12.27 37.80 13.72
N ALA A 479 -11.63 38.47 14.66
CA ALA A 479 -11.77 38.27 16.08
C ALA A 479 -13.02 38.89 16.73
N LEU A 480 -13.76 39.76 16.05
CA LEU A 480 -15.05 40.24 16.58
C LEU A 480 -16.22 39.28 16.29
N ASN A 481 -16.00 38.20 15.53
CA ASN A 481 -17.07 37.37 14.99
C ASN A 481 -17.17 35.95 15.61
N THR A 482 -16.48 35.67 16.73
CA THR A 482 -16.46 34.33 17.36
C THR A 482 -17.04 34.26 18.77
N GLY A 483 -17.72 35.30 19.28
CA GLY A 483 -18.56 35.18 20.47
C GLY A 483 -17.84 34.91 21.81
N ALA A 484 -16.60 35.38 21.98
CA ALA A 484 -15.93 35.30 23.29
C ALA A 484 -16.47 36.37 24.26
N ASP A 485 -17.24 35.92 25.26
CA ASP A 485 -17.66 36.70 26.44
C ASP A 485 -16.44 37.14 27.28
N LEU A 486 -16.29 38.46 27.49
CA LEU A 486 -15.16 39.11 28.19
C LEU A 486 -15.58 39.53 29.61
N GLY A 487 -15.94 38.59 30.49
CA GLY A 487 -16.68 38.88 31.72
C GLY A 487 -16.06 39.83 32.77
N LEU A 488 -16.51 41.12 32.78
CA LEU A 488 -16.78 42.01 33.95
C LEU A 488 -16.48 41.57 35.43
N ALA A 489 -15.29 41.71 36.02
CA ALA A 489 -15.00 41.46 37.45
C ALA A 489 -15.49 42.57 38.40
N THR A 490 -15.94 42.14 39.59
CA THR A 490 -16.10 42.93 40.82
C THR A 490 -14.75 43.18 41.49
N ASP A 491 -14.35 44.45 41.72
CA ASP A 491 -13.28 44.77 42.68
C ASP A 491 -13.88 45.14 44.06
N PHE A 492 -13.12 44.75 45.09
CA PHE A 492 -13.43 44.90 46.50
C PHE A 492 -12.15 45.43 47.13
N GLU A 493 -12.05 46.73 47.36
CA GLU A 493 -11.10 47.30 48.33
C GLU A 493 -11.82 48.37 49.15
N SER A 494 -12.34 47.90 50.29
CA SER A 494 -12.69 48.73 51.43
C SER A 494 -11.46 48.92 52.32
N ASP A 495 -11.26 50.18 52.72
CA ASP A 495 -10.62 50.67 53.95
C ASP A 495 -9.13 51.09 53.97
N ALA A 496 -8.94 52.42 54.04
CA ALA A 496 -7.87 53.03 54.85
C ALA A 496 -8.28 54.37 55.51
N ARG A 497 -9.17 54.26 56.53
CA ARG A 497 -9.19 54.97 57.85
C ARG A 497 -9.46 56.50 57.92
N PRO A 498 -9.68 57.06 59.14
CA PRO A 498 -10.73 56.79 60.13
C PRO A 498 -11.43 58.10 60.59
N GLY A 499 -12.68 57.98 61.07
CA GLY A 499 -13.58 59.10 61.35
C GLY A 499 -13.28 60.01 62.54
N GLY A 500 -14.18 60.98 62.75
CA GLY A 500 -14.22 61.77 63.98
C GLY A 500 -15.01 63.08 63.96
N SER A 501 -16.30 63.09 63.63
CA SER A 501 -17.28 63.98 64.29
C SER A 501 -18.70 63.49 64.00
N GLY A 502 -19.33 62.88 65.01
CA GLY A 502 -20.74 62.52 64.92
C GLY A 502 -21.62 63.77 65.04
N ILE A 503 -22.68 63.80 64.25
CA ILE A 503 -24.08 64.01 64.68
C ILE A 503 -24.91 63.23 63.66
N ASP A 504 -25.63 62.24 64.18
CA ASP A 504 -26.75 61.57 63.51
C ASP A 504 -27.84 62.61 63.23
N LEU A 505 -28.14 62.83 61.94
CA LEU A 505 -29.22 63.70 61.46
C LEU A 505 -30.36 62.91 60.80
N GLY A 506 -30.64 61.70 61.28
CA GLY A 506 -31.94 61.05 61.10
C GLY A 506 -32.65 61.36 59.79
N PHE A 507 -32.11 60.85 58.68
CA PHE A 507 -32.93 60.55 57.52
C PHE A 507 -33.13 59.04 57.49
N ASP A 508 -34.38 58.67 57.70
CA ASP A 508 -34.98 57.37 57.44
C ASP A 508 -34.44 56.75 56.15
N GLU A 509 -33.81 55.58 56.26
CA GLU A 509 -33.49 54.72 55.12
C GLU A 509 -34.78 54.10 54.58
N THR A 510 -35.53 54.89 53.80
CA THR A 510 -36.55 54.35 52.89
C THR A 510 -36.06 54.49 51.45
N THR A 511 -35.41 53.42 51.04
CA THR A 511 -35.00 52.97 49.71
C THR A 511 -35.77 53.53 48.51
N PHE A 512 -35.14 54.45 47.77
CA PHE A 512 -35.41 54.63 46.34
C PHE A 512 -34.61 53.57 45.58
N VAL A 513 -35.28 52.56 45.01
CA VAL A 513 -34.64 51.54 44.17
C VAL A 513 -35.20 51.66 42.76
N ALA A 514 -34.32 51.68 41.77
CA ALA A 514 -34.70 51.54 40.38
C ALA A 514 -35.14 50.09 40.12
N ASP A 515 -36.05 49.83 39.19
CA ASP A 515 -36.44 48.45 38.84
C ASP A 515 -37.08 48.44 37.45
N VAL A 516 -36.72 47.50 36.58
CA VAL A 516 -37.21 47.43 35.19
C VAL A 516 -37.89 46.11 34.91
N GLY A 517 -39.18 46.14 34.61
CA GLY A 517 -39.87 44.98 34.03
C GLY A 517 -39.64 44.89 32.53
N LEU A 518 -39.10 43.76 32.04
CA LEU A 518 -39.04 43.42 30.62
C LEU A 518 -40.07 42.35 30.25
N GLY A 519 -40.70 42.50 29.09
CA GLY A 519 -41.61 41.53 28.49
C GLY A 519 -41.30 41.35 27.01
N LYS A 520 -41.48 40.12 26.51
CA LYS A 520 -41.25 39.75 25.11
C LYS A 520 -42.35 38.82 24.63
N THR A 521 -42.84 39.06 23.42
CA THR A 521 -43.83 38.20 22.75
C THR A 521 -43.44 37.97 21.29
N ALA A 522 -43.71 36.78 20.78
CA ALA A 522 -43.58 36.46 19.36
C ALA A 522 -44.95 36.51 18.71
N VAL A 523 -45.07 37.18 17.57
CA VAL A 523 -46.33 37.34 16.84
C VAL A 523 -46.28 36.49 15.57
N SER A 524 -47.00 35.36 15.60
CA SER A 524 -47.30 34.39 14.51
C SER A 524 -46.33 33.21 14.27
N THR A 525 -46.86 32.21 13.54
CA THR A 525 -46.19 30.98 13.04
C THR A 525 -45.93 31.14 11.52
N PRO A 526 -44.73 31.54 11.10
CA PRO A 526 -44.41 31.73 9.68
C PRO A 526 -43.85 30.44 9.04
N GLY A 527 -44.06 30.31 7.73
CA GLY A 527 -43.32 29.36 6.89
C GLY A 527 -41.99 29.95 6.36
N PRO A 528 -41.25 29.22 5.51
CA PRO A 528 -40.00 29.70 4.93
C PRO A 528 -40.18 31.03 4.19
N ASN A 529 -39.19 31.93 4.30
CA ASN A 529 -39.22 33.28 3.69
C ASN A 529 -40.41 34.19 4.09
N GLN A 530 -41.15 33.84 5.16
CA GLN A 530 -42.19 34.71 5.72
C GLN A 530 -41.62 35.62 6.81
N PRO A 531 -42.18 36.84 6.98
CA PRO A 531 -41.75 37.75 8.02
C PRO A 531 -42.12 37.21 9.41
N ILE A 532 -41.17 37.30 10.34
CA ILE A 532 -41.39 37.12 11.78
C ILE A 532 -41.44 38.47 12.49
N GLU A 533 -42.15 38.54 13.62
CA GLU A 533 -42.22 39.74 14.45
C GLU A 533 -42.07 39.40 15.93
N TYR A 534 -41.12 40.07 16.59
CA TYR A 534 -40.95 40.08 18.04
C TYR A 534 -41.35 41.46 18.58
N ALA A 535 -42.17 41.47 19.63
CA ALA A 535 -42.55 42.68 20.34
C ALA A 535 -41.97 42.67 21.75
N LEU A 536 -41.14 43.68 22.04
CA LEU A 536 -40.55 43.96 23.35
C LEU A 536 -41.29 45.09 24.04
N THR A 537 -41.51 44.93 25.34
CA THR A 537 -42.06 45.97 26.21
C THR A 537 -41.20 46.09 27.45
N PHE A 538 -40.88 47.33 27.86
CA PHE A 538 -40.14 47.59 29.10
C PHE A 538 -40.83 48.67 29.93
N THR A 539 -40.73 48.59 31.25
CA THR A 539 -41.34 49.56 32.18
C THR A 539 -40.46 49.76 33.41
N ASN A 540 -40.20 51.01 33.80
CA ASN A 540 -39.61 51.29 35.11
C ASN A 540 -40.67 51.08 36.19
N VAL A 541 -40.62 49.95 36.88
CA VAL A 541 -41.54 49.58 37.97
C VAL A 541 -41.02 50.03 39.34
N GLY A 542 -39.79 50.57 39.39
CA GLY A 542 -39.17 51.10 40.60
C GLY A 542 -39.66 52.49 41.00
N SER A 543 -39.26 52.94 42.18
CA SER A 543 -39.63 54.25 42.73
C SER A 543 -38.66 55.37 42.35
N ALA A 544 -37.53 55.03 41.72
CA ALA A 544 -36.47 55.95 41.33
C ALA A 544 -36.39 56.14 39.80
N MET A 545 -35.94 57.32 39.36
CA MET A 545 -35.65 57.56 37.94
C MET A 545 -34.45 56.69 37.51
N LEU A 546 -34.57 56.03 36.36
CA LEU A 546 -33.49 55.30 35.73
C LEU A 546 -32.73 56.22 34.76
N PRO A 547 -31.47 56.59 35.07
CA PRO A 547 -30.73 57.54 34.23
C PRO A 547 -30.42 56.94 32.85
N ARG A 548 -30.19 55.63 32.78
CA ARG A 548 -29.89 54.90 31.54
C ARG A 548 -30.33 53.44 31.64
N LEU A 549 -31.06 53.00 30.62
CA LEU A 549 -31.48 51.63 30.38
C LEU A 549 -30.94 51.20 29.02
N THR A 550 -30.22 50.08 28.98
CA THR A 550 -29.76 49.42 27.77
C THR A 550 -30.61 48.17 27.56
N ILE A 551 -31.16 48.01 26.37
CA ILE A 551 -31.99 46.87 25.96
C ILE A 551 -31.22 46.14 24.86
N THR A 552 -31.02 44.83 25.02
CA THR A 552 -30.29 43.99 24.08
C THR A 552 -31.19 42.81 23.67
N ASP A 553 -31.39 42.60 22.38
CA ASP A 553 -32.19 41.49 21.84
C ASP A 553 -31.47 40.85 20.65
N PRO A 554 -30.44 40.01 20.89
CA PRO A 554 -29.70 39.37 19.82
C PRO A 554 -30.65 38.41 19.10
N LEU A 555 -31.05 38.78 17.89
CA LEU A 555 -31.93 37.93 17.10
C LEU A 555 -31.25 36.56 16.87
N PRO A 556 -32.03 35.47 16.82
CA PRO A 556 -31.51 34.17 16.45
C PRO A 556 -30.78 34.24 15.10
N VAL A 557 -29.71 33.47 14.94
CA VAL A 557 -28.88 33.45 13.72
C VAL A 557 -29.68 33.13 12.45
N GLN A 558 -30.81 32.44 12.64
CA GLN A 558 -31.77 32.08 11.60
C GLN A 558 -32.61 33.26 11.08
N VAL A 559 -32.53 34.44 11.70
CA VAL A 559 -33.31 35.63 11.34
C VAL A 559 -32.45 36.62 10.56
N VAL A 560 -32.76 36.77 9.27
CA VAL A 560 -32.07 37.67 8.33
C VAL A 560 -32.90 38.90 8.00
N ALA A 561 -32.22 39.97 7.54
CA ALA A 561 -32.77 41.26 7.12
C ALA A 561 -33.77 41.92 8.09
N PRO A 562 -33.41 42.13 9.37
CA PRO A 562 -34.35 42.68 10.33
C PRO A 562 -34.61 44.17 10.16
N ILE A 563 -35.86 44.56 10.39
CA ILE A 563 -36.33 45.95 10.39
C ILE A 563 -36.83 46.25 11.82
N THR A 564 -36.27 47.29 12.41
CA THR A 564 -36.67 47.74 13.75
C THR A 564 -37.59 48.95 13.68
N ILE A 565 -38.73 48.90 14.36
CA ILE A 565 -39.64 50.04 14.52
C ILE A 565 -39.86 50.27 16.02
N SER A 566 -39.48 51.44 16.53
CA SER A 566 -39.67 51.82 17.94
C SER A 566 -40.83 52.80 18.10
N SER A 567 -41.54 52.77 19.24
CA SER A 567 -42.61 53.73 19.54
C SER A 567 -42.47 54.39 20.91
N SER A 568 -42.23 55.70 20.85
CA SER A 568 -42.31 56.73 21.90
C SER A 568 -41.41 56.60 23.16
N LEU A 569 -40.95 57.77 23.63
CA LEU A 569 -39.72 58.05 24.40
C LEU A 569 -38.46 58.00 23.53
N ALA A 570 -37.43 58.79 23.88
CA ALA A 570 -36.19 58.91 23.11
C ALA A 570 -35.37 57.60 23.21
N ILE A 571 -35.86 56.55 22.55
CA ILE A 571 -35.17 55.29 22.32
C ILE A 571 -34.19 55.57 21.18
N THR A 572 -32.91 55.59 21.51
CA THR A 572 -31.85 55.77 20.51
C THR A 572 -31.24 54.41 20.23
N GLN A 573 -31.37 53.93 18.98
CA GLN A 573 -30.57 52.81 18.50
C GLN A 573 -29.13 53.28 18.37
N THR A 574 -28.20 52.57 18.98
CA THR A 574 -26.77 52.93 18.92
C THR A 574 -26.22 52.48 17.56
N SER A 575 -25.48 53.34 16.87
CA SER A 575 -25.24 53.23 15.42
C SER A 575 -24.17 52.21 14.98
N SER A 576 -24.08 51.04 15.62
CA SER A 576 -23.23 49.92 15.13
C SER A 576 -23.84 48.53 15.37
N ASP A 577 -24.66 48.36 16.41
CA ASP A 577 -25.43 47.12 16.64
C ASP A 577 -26.94 47.41 16.46
N PRO A 578 -27.60 46.82 15.44
CA PRO A 578 -29.01 47.05 15.19
C PRO A 578 -29.94 46.46 16.28
N TYR A 579 -29.42 45.67 17.21
CA TYR A 579 -30.20 44.96 18.24
C TYR A 579 -30.00 45.51 19.65
N VAL A 580 -29.36 46.67 19.78
CA VAL A 580 -29.13 47.36 21.04
C VAL A 580 -29.79 48.74 21.02
N TRP A 581 -30.59 49.01 22.05
CA TRP A 581 -31.29 50.28 22.22
C TRP A 581 -30.98 50.89 23.58
N GLN A 582 -30.89 52.22 23.60
CA GLN A 582 -30.71 52.98 24.84
C GLN A 582 -31.89 53.89 25.11
N VAL A 583 -32.33 53.88 26.37
CA VAL A 583 -33.37 54.77 26.88
C VAL A 583 -32.78 55.58 28.03
N HIS A 584 -32.87 56.89 27.91
CA HIS A 584 -32.31 57.82 28.89
C HIS A 584 -33.41 58.40 29.78
N ASN A 585 -33.10 58.57 31.07
CA ASN A 585 -33.96 59.21 32.06
C ASN A 585 -35.39 58.64 32.11
N LEU A 586 -35.52 57.31 32.18
CA LEU A 586 -36.80 56.62 32.27
C LEU A 586 -37.40 56.85 33.67
N ALA A 587 -38.41 57.72 33.75
CA ALA A 587 -39.07 58.07 34.99
C ALA A 587 -39.81 56.88 35.63
N PRO A 588 -40.03 56.87 36.96
CA PRO A 588 -40.87 55.86 37.62
C PRO A 588 -42.24 55.72 36.95
N GLY A 589 -42.64 54.48 36.63
CA GLY A 589 -43.88 54.16 35.93
C GLY A 589 -43.90 54.41 34.43
N ALA A 590 -42.82 54.93 33.83
CA ALA A 590 -42.72 55.10 32.39
C ALA A 590 -42.40 53.78 31.68
N SER A 591 -42.99 53.59 30.50
CA SER A 591 -42.85 52.38 29.68
C SER A 591 -42.57 52.72 28.22
N GLY A 592 -41.96 51.79 27.50
CA GLY A 592 -41.77 51.87 26.05
C GLY A 592 -41.85 50.50 25.38
N ALA A 593 -41.88 50.50 24.05
CA ALA A 593 -41.96 49.29 23.24
C ALA A 593 -41.08 49.36 21.99
N ILE A 594 -40.52 48.21 21.63
CA ILE A 594 -39.71 48.00 20.44
C ILE A 594 -40.29 46.81 19.66
N THR A 595 -40.54 47.01 18.38
CA THR A 595 -40.92 45.93 17.46
C THR A 595 -39.72 45.61 16.57
N ILE A 596 -39.37 44.34 16.50
CA ILE A 596 -38.33 43.81 15.63
C ILE A 596 -39.00 42.86 14.63
N SER A 597 -38.92 43.17 13.34
CA SER A 597 -39.34 42.27 12.27
C SER A 597 -38.12 41.69 11.56
N GLY A 598 -38.20 40.49 11.00
CA GLY A 598 -37.14 39.88 10.19
C GLY A 598 -37.68 38.75 9.31
N VAL A 599 -36.83 38.08 8.53
CA VAL A 599 -37.20 36.93 7.68
C VAL A 599 -36.38 35.72 8.13
N LEU A 600 -36.97 34.52 8.16
CA LEU A 600 -36.21 33.31 8.46
C LEU A 600 -35.37 32.89 7.24
N SER A 601 -34.11 32.50 7.45
CA SER A 601 -33.21 31.98 6.41
C SER A 601 -33.70 30.65 5.83
N ASP A 602 -33.30 30.34 4.60
CA ASP A 602 -33.73 29.14 3.86
C ASP A 602 -33.26 27.80 4.46
N VAL A 603 -32.28 27.82 5.35
CA VAL A 603 -31.76 26.64 6.05
C VAL A 603 -32.31 26.64 7.48
N LEU A 604 -33.32 25.82 7.77
CA LEU A 604 -33.84 25.68 9.13
C LEU A 604 -33.98 24.21 9.51
N PRO A 605 -33.43 23.78 10.65
CA PRO A 605 -34.05 22.67 11.37
C PRO A 605 -35.44 23.11 11.85
N HIS A 606 -36.45 22.30 11.53
CA HIS A 606 -37.81 22.49 12.04
C HIS A 606 -37.84 22.50 13.59
N GLY A 607 -38.75 23.26 14.22
CA GLY A 607 -38.86 23.30 15.68
C GLY A 607 -38.96 24.70 16.33
N LEU A 608 -38.56 24.79 17.61
CA LEU A 608 -38.64 26.02 18.41
C LEU A 608 -37.38 26.86 18.25
N ILE A 609 -37.56 28.10 17.79
CA ILE A 609 -36.49 29.12 17.72
C ILE A 609 -36.69 30.09 18.89
N PRO A 610 -35.98 29.91 20.02
CA PRO A 610 -36.05 30.83 21.15
C PRO A 610 -35.30 32.11 20.84
N ASN A 611 -35.86 33.23 21.27
CA ASN A 611 -35.21 34.53 21.25
C ASN A 611 -35.32 35.17 22.64
N THR A 612 -34.19 35.55 23.23
CA THR A 612 -34.11 36.10 24.58
C THR A 612 -33.60 37.53 24.54
N ALA A 613 -34.36 38.46 25.10
CA ALA A 613 -33.93 39.83 25.31
C ALA A 613 -33.54 40.04 26.76
N THR A 614 -32.61 40.96 26.97
CA THR A 614 -32.15 41.38 28.28
C THR A 614 -32.17 42.90 28.41
N VAL A 615 -32.25 43.36 29.66
CA VAL A 615 -32.04 44.76 30.01
C VAL A 615 -30.94 44.89 31.05
N ALA A 616 -30.20 45.98 30.95
CA ALA A 616 -29.18 46.37 31.91
C ALA A 616 -29.33 47.85 32.26
N THR A 617 -29.14 48.18 33.54
CA THR A 617 -29.13 49.56 34.02
C THR A 617 -27.87 49.82 34.84
N ILE A 618 -27.52 51.10 35.01
CA ILE A 618 -26.38 51.54 35.84
C ILE A 618 -26.81 51.85 37.29
N ALA A 619 -28.09 51.64 37.63
CA ALA A 619 -28.63 51.87 38.96
C ALA A 619 -28.84 50.54 39.69
N ASN A 620 -28.79 50.54 41.03
CA ASN A 620 -29.11 49.33 41.80
C ASN A 620 -30.58 48.96 41.60
N GLU A 621 -30.81 47.73 41.12
CA GLU A 621 -32.16 47.20 40.87
C GLU A 621 -32.66 46.34 42.02
N SER A 622 -33.96 46.44 42.32
CA SER A 622 -34.57 45.64 43.40
C SER A 622 -34.85 44.20 43.02
N ASN A 623 -34.91 43.85 41.73
CA ASN A 623 -35.25 42.51 41.28
C ASN A 623 -34.67 42.16 39.91
N LEU A 624 -33.46 41.60 39.85
CA LEU A 624 -32.81 41.23 38.58
C LEU A 624 -33.55 40.15 37.75
N ALA A 625 -34.54 39.46 38.32
CA ALA A 625 -35.24 38.37 37.63
C ALA A 625 -36.22 38.86 36.54
N ASN A 626 -36.59 40.14 36.55
CA ASN A 626 -37.44 40.75 35.51
C ASN A 626 -36.62 41.39 34.37
N ASN A 627 -35.28 41.28 34.42
CA ASN A 627 -34.38 41.86 33.41
C ASN A 627 -34.19 40.98 32.17
N THR A 628 -34.81 39.82 32.12
CA THR A 628 -34.72 38.88 30.99
C THR A 628 -36.12 38.47 30.57
N ALA A 629 -36.38 38.44 29.26
CA ALA A 629 -37.63 37.95 28.70
C ALA A 629 -37.35 37.16 27.42
N SER A 630 -37.94 35.98 27.32
CA SER A 630 -37.77 35.09 26.16
C SER A 630 -39.12 34.80 25.49
N ALA A 631 -39.10 34.68 24.17
CA ALA A 631 -40.22 34.18 23.38
C ALA A 631 -39.67 33.26 22.29
N SER A 632 -40.43 32.23 21.91
CA SER A 632 -40.03 31.30 20.84
C SER A 632 -41.00 31.36 19.68
N ILE A 633 -40.49 31.16 18.47
CA ILE A 633 -41.28 30.93 17.26
C ILE A 633 -41.23 29.42 16.96
N THR A 634 -42.37 28.86 16.54
CA THR A 634 -42.45 27.47 16.07
C THR A 634 -42.43 27.45 14.55
N VAL A 635 -41.44 26.78 13.96
CA VAL A 635 -41.35 26.50 12.54
C VAL A 635 -41.90 25.08 12.29
N PRO A 636 -42.92 24.92 11.42
CA PRO A 636 -43.44 23.60 11.09
C PRO A 636 -42.44 22.79 10.27
N ASN A 637 -42.39 21.46 10.47
CA ASN A 637 -41.63 20.59 9.59
C ASN A 637 -42.22 20.61 8.16
N ILE A 638 -41.35 20.66 7.15
CA ILE A 638 -41.70 20.41 5.76
C ILE A 638 -41.13 19.03 5.46
N GLY A 639 -41.99 18.10 5.02
CA GLY A 639 -41.53 16.74 4.80
C GLY A 639 -40.66 16.62 3.56
N PRO A 640 -39.81 15.58 3.50
CA PRO A 640 -38.83 15.43 2.45
C PRO A 640 -39.49 15.35 1.08
N ILE A 641 -38.78 15.81 0.04
CA ILE A 641 -39.19 15.62 -1.36
C ILE A 641 -38.24 14.64 -2.03
N ALA A 642 -38.65 13.38 -2.13
CA ALA A 642 -37.90 12.36 -2.83
C ALA A 642 -38.06 12.52 -4.35
N VAL A 643 -36.95 12.61 -5.08
CA VAL A 643 -36.94 12.76 -6.54
C VAL A 643 -36.40 11.50 -7.19
N ASP A 644 -37.07 11.02 -8.25
CA ASP A 644 -36.64 9.82 -8.98
C ASP A 644 -35.19 9.95 -9.51
N ASP A 645 -34.39 8.92 -9.27
CA ASP A 645 -32.99 8.84 -9.67
C ASP A 645 -32.81 7.98 -10.94
N VAL A 646 -31.75 8.27 -11.69
CA VAL A 646 -31.35 7.48 -12.85
C VAL A 646 -29.86 7.17 -12.80
N LEU A 647 -29.52 5.91 -13.08
CA LEU A 647 -28.15 5.42 -13.06
C LEU A 647 -27.85 4.58 -14.31
N THR A 648 -26.59 4.58 -14.75
CA THR A 648 -26.10 3.70 -15.81
C THR A 648 -24.77 3.11 -15.36
N ILE A 649 -24.65 1.78 -15.43
CA ILE A 649 -23.48 1.00 -15.00
C ILE A 649 -23.19 -0.12 -16.01
N GLY A 650 -21.97 -0.65 -16.00
CA GLY A 650 -21.66 -1.92 -16.66
C GLY A 650 -22.38 -3.09 -16.00
N GLU A 651 -22.61 -4.18 -16.73
CA GLU A 651 -22.91 -5.46 -16.09
C GLU A 651 -21.72 -5.90 -15.23
N ASP A 652 -22.00 -6.67 -14.18
CA ASP A 652 -21.04 -7.08 -13.14
C ASP A 652 -20.38 -5.96 -12.32
N GLU A 653 -20.73 -4.69 -12.58
CA GLU A 653 -20.29 -3.54 -11.80
C GLU A 653 -21.18 -3.32 -10.56
N THR A 654 -20.56 -3.12 -9.40
CA THR A 654 -21.26 -2.69 -8.18
C THR A 654 -21.13 -1.19 -7.98
N VAL A 655 -22.25 -0.51 -7.71
CA VAL A 655 -22.30 0.94 -7.59
C VAL A 655 -22.89 1.37 -6.25
N VAL A 656 -22.34 2.46 -5.68
CA VAL A 656 -22.85 3.10 -4.48
C VAL A 656 -23.42 4.46 -4.87
N PHE A 657 -24.69 4.72 -4.54
CA PHE A 657 -25.32 6.01 -4.77
C PHE A 657 -26.00 6.54 -3.51
N ASN A 658 -26.13 7.86 -3.42
CA ASN A 658 -26.78 8.54 -2.30
C ASN A 658 -28.10 9.20 -2.76
N PRO A 659 -29.26 8.54 -2.57
CA PRO A 659 -30.55 9.11 -2.92
C PRO A 659 -31.03 10.25 -2.01
N THR A 660 -30.32 10.57 -0.91
CA THR A 660 -30.75 11.60 0.06
C THR A 660 -30.35 13.02 -0.30
N LEU A 661 -29.57 13.22 -1.37
CA LEU A 661 -29.03 14.54 -1.75
C LEU A 661 -30.05 15.46 -2.42
N ASN A 662 -31.23 14.96 -2.76
CA ASN A 662 -32.22 15.67 -3.58
C ASN A 662 -33.27 16.45 -2.76
N ASP A 663 -33.09 16.54 -1.44
CA ASP A 663 -34.03 17.20 -0.53
C ASP A 663 -33.98 18.72 -0.62
N ILE A 664 -35.14 19.39 -0.57
CA ILE A 664 -35.23 20.84 -0.82
C ILE A 664 -35.04 21.69 0.44
N ASP A 665 -35.24 21.09 1.61
CA ASP A 665 -35.28 21.66 2.95
C ASP A 665 -33.90 21.56 3.63
N GLY A 666 -33.07 20.62 3.18
CA GLY A 666 -31.71 20.40 3.68
C GLY A 666 -31.67 19.69 5.04
N ASP A 667 -32.75 19.03 5.44
CA ASP A 667 -32.76 18.17 6.62
C ASP A 667 -31.86 16.95 6.38
N VAL A 668 -31.30 16.40 7.45
CA VAL A 668 -30.50 15.18 7.36
C VAL A 668 -31.45 14.01 7.15
N LEU A 669 -31.58 13.56 5.90
CA LEU A 669 -32.42 12.42 5.59
C LEU A 669 -31.72 11.09 5.86
N THR A 670 -32.51 10.07 6.14
CA THR A 670 -32.09 8.68 6.22
C THR A 670 -32.96 7.82 5.31
N ILE A 671 -32.42 6.73 4.78
CA ILE A 671 -33.20 5.76 4.02
C ILE A 671 -33.96 4.89 5.03
N GLU A 672 -35.27 5.06 5.06
CA GLU A 672 -36.17 4.29 5.91
C GLU A 672 -36.36 2.86 5.37
N SER A 673 -36.56 2.74 4.05
CA SER A 673 -36.76 1.44 3.39
C SER A 673 -36.53 1.53 1.88
N PHE A 674 -36.36 0.37 1.24
CA PHE A 674 -36.40 0.23 -0.21
C PHE A 674 -36.97 -1.13 -0.60
N THR A 675 -37.52 -1.24 -1.80
CA THR A 675 -37.97 -2.51 -2.38
C THR A 675 -36.81 -3.25 -3.01
N ALA A 676 -36.86 -4.58 -3.06
CA ALA A 676 -35.85 -5.34 -3.78
C ALA A 676 -35.90 -5.04 -5.29
N PRO A 677 -34.76 -4.81 -5.96
CA PRO A 677 -34.68 -4.78 -7.41
C PRO A 677 -35.11 -6.10 -8.06
N GLY A 678 -35.47 -6.05 -9.34
CA GLY A 678 -35.90 -7.22 -10.10
C GLY A 678 -34.74 -8.05 -10.65
N ASN A 679 -33.63 -7.40 -11.00
CA ASN A 679 -32.47 -8.01 -11.66
C ASN A 679 -31.15 -7.62 -10.98
N GLY A 680 -31.15 -7.55 -9.65
CA GLY A 680 -29.97 -7.25 -8.86
C GLY A 680 -30.22 -7.39 -7.36
N THR A 681 -29.27 -6.91 -6.58
CA THR A 681 -29.37 -6.78 -5.13
C THR A 681 -29.11 -5.34 -4.74
N ALA A 682 -29.89 -4.83 -3.79
CA ALA A 682 -29.69 -3.51 -3.19
C ALA A 682 -29.44 -3.69 -1.69
N VAL A 683 -28.42 -3.03 -1.16
CA VAL A 683 -28.03 -3.10 0.26
C VAL A 683 -27.78 -1.69 0.78
N LEU A 684 -28.30 -1.38 1.97
CA LEU A 684 -28.04 -0.11 2.62
C LEU A 684 -26.58 -0.03 3.08
N SER A 685 -25.88 1.03 2.71
CA SER A 685 -24.56 1.40 3.23
C SER A 685 -24.69 2.65 4.12
N GLY A 686 -24.47 2.48 5.42
CA GLY A 686 -24.72 3.54 6.39
C GLY A 686 -26.21 3.85 6.54
N THR A 687 -26.56 5.13 6.60
CA THR A 687 -27.97 5.58 6.72
C THR A 687 -28.50 6.29 5.48
N GLN A 688 -27.63 6.59 4.50
CA GLN A 688 -27.96 7.48 3.38
C GLN A 688 -27.62 6.90 2.01
N GLN A 689 -26.82 5.82 1.92
CA GLN A 689 -26.39 5.27 0.64
C GLN A 689 -26.96 3.88 0.37
N ILE A 690 -27.20 3.56 -0.90
CA ILE A 690 -27.56 2.22 -1.35
C ILE A 690 -26.45 1.71 -2.27
N VAL A 691 -26.01 0.49 -2.01
CA VAL A 691 -25.14 -0.30 -2.88
C VAL A 691 -26.03 -1.16 -3.77
N TYR A 692 -25.93 -1.01 -5.08
CA TYR A 692 -26.60 -1.86 -6.06
C TYR A 692 -25.58 -2.72 -6.78
N THR A 693 -25.88 -4.02 -6.87
CA THR A 693 -25.12 -5.00 -7.66
C THR A 693 -26.11 -5.70 -8.59
N PRO A 694 -25.96 -5.60 -9.92
CA PRO A 694 -26.82 -6.33 -10.86
C PRO A 694 -26.66 -7.85 -10.66
N THR A 695 -27.62 -8.61 -11.18
CA THR A 695 -27.44 -10.08 -11.28
C THR A 695 -26.30 -10.34 -12.27
N LEU A 696 -25.47 -11.33 -11.98
CA LEU A 696 -24.37 -11.72 -12.87
C LEU A 696 -24.85 -11.91 -14.32
N GLU A 697 -24.12 -11.35 -15.29
CA GLU A 697 -24.44 -11.37 -16.74
C GLU A 697 -25.80 -10.72 -17.12
N PHE A 698 -26.37 -9.89 -16.25
CA PHE A 698 -27.59 -9.16 -16.57
C PHE A 698 -27.28 -7.83 -17.25
N SER A 699 -27.67 -7.72 -18.51
CA SER A 699 -27.80 -6.45 -19.22
C SER A 699 -29.27 -6.07 -19.45
N GLY A 700 -29.62 -4.81 -19.21
CA GLY A 700 -30.98 -4.32 -19.33
C GLY A 700 -31.37 -3.27 -18.30
N GLN A 701 -32.68 -3.06 -18.14
CA GLN A 701 -33.21 -2.08 -17.19
C GLN A 701 -33.63 -2.76 -15.89
N ASP A 702 -33.24 -2.19 -14.76
CA ASP A 702 -33.72 -2.56 -13.43
C ASP A 702 -34.27 -1.32 -12.71
N ALA A 703 -35.11 -1.54 -11.71
CA ALA A 703 -35.69 -0.44 -10.94
C ALA A 703 -36.16 -0.92 -9.57
N PHE A 704 -36.08 -0.02 -8.60
CA PHE A 704 -36.70 -0.19 -7.28
C PHE A 704 -37.08 1.15 -6.67
N ALA A 705 -37.99 1.12 -5.69
CA ALA A 705 -38.37 2.30 -4.93
C ALA A 705 -37.60 2.37 -3.61
N TYR A 706 -37.27 3.58 -3.16
CA TYR A 706 -36.70 3.86 -1.84
C TYR A 706 -37.53 4.95 -1.15
N THR A 707 -37.51 4.93 0.18
CA THR A 707 -38.20 5.90 1.04
C THR A 707 -37.18 6.59 1.92
N VAL A 708 -37.15 7.92 1.87
CA VAL A 708 -36.30 8.78 2.70
C VAL A 708 -37.12 9.39 3.83
N ASN A 709 -36.50 9.61 4.99
CA ASN A 709 -37.13 10.12 6.21
C ASN A 709 -36.23 11.15 6.89
N ASP A 710 -36.81 12.29 7.29
CA ASP A 710 -36.15 13.45 7.94
C ASP A 710 -36.14 13.34 9.50
N GLY A 711 -36.62 12.23 10.06
CA GLY A 711 -36.84 12.02 11.49
C GLY A 711 -38.30 12.19 11.95
N GLU A 712 -39.17 12.79 11.12
CA GLU A 712 -40.57 13.09 11.43
C GLU A 712 -41.54 12.60 10.33
N THR A 713 -41.18 12.77 9.06
CA THR A 713 -41.98 12.43 7.88
C THR A 713 -41.14 11.75 6.79
N SER A 714 -41.80 11.06 5.87
CA SER A 714 -41.14 10.28 4.80
C SER A 714 -41.74 10.55 3.43
N ASP A 715 -40.92 10.38 2.40
CA ASP A 715 -41.35 10.41 1.00
C ASP A 715 -40.64 9.32 0.17
N THR A 716 -41.26 8.89 -0.92
CA THR A 716 -40.83 7.73 -1.72
C THR A 716 -40.53 8.14 -3.16
N ALA A 717 -39.39 7.71 -3.68
CA ALA A 717 -39.01 7.85 -5.08
C ALA A 717 -38.52 6.52 -5.67
N ALA A 718 -38.40 6.46 -6.99
CA ALA A 718 -37.86 5.32 -7.71
C ALA A 718 -36.47 5.62 -8.25
N ILE A 719 -35.59 4.61 -8.21
CA ILE A 719 -34.37 4.62 -9.02
C ILE A 719 -34.57 3.72 -10.23
N THR A 720 -34.16 4.22 -11.40
CA THR A 720 -34.04 3.46 -12.64
C THR A 720 -32.58 3.24 -12.98
N ILE A 721 -32.19 1.97 -13.15
CA ILE A 721 -30.81 1.58 -13.43
C ILE A 721 -30.76 0.97 -14.83
N THR A 722 -29.87 1.47 -15.67
CA THR A 722 -29.56 0.91 -16.99
C THR A 722 -28.23 0.17 -16.89
N VAL A 723 -28.27 -1.15 -16.98
CA VAL A 723 -27.10 -2.02 -16.98
C VAL A 723 -26.68 -2.27 -18.43
N THR A 724 -25.50 -1.82 -18.81
CA THR A 724 -24.97 -1.96 -20.17
C THR A 724 -24.20 -3.26 -20.31
N ALA A 725 -24.42 -3.97 -21.42
CA ALA A 725 -23.67 -5.19 -21.70
C ALA A 725 -22.17 -4.88 -21.87
N GLU A 726 -21.34 -5.69 -21.23
CA GLU A 726 -19.91 -5.79 -21.46
C GLU A 726 -19.64 -7.12 -22.21
N ASN A 727 -18.40 -7.36 -22.64
CA ASN A 727 -18.11 -8.55 -23.43
C ASN A 727 -17.26 -9.49 -22.58
N ASP A 728 -17.74 -10.71 -22.38
CA ASP A 728 -17.07 -11.70 -21.56
C ASP A 728 -16.22 -12.66 -22.40
N ALA A 729 -15.16 -13.19 -21.78
CA ALA A 729 -14.33 -14.17 -22.47
C ALA A 729 -15.09 -15.50 -22.58
N PRO A 730 -14.98 -16.23 -23.72
CA PRO A 730 -15.49 -17.59 -23.78
C PRO A 730 -14.77 -18.47 -22.73
N ILE A 731 -15.46 -19.45 -22.15
CA ILE A 731 -14.93 -20.34 -21.12
C ILE A 731 -14.88 -21.78 -21.66
N ILE A 732 -13.69 -22.39 -21.68
CA ILE A 732 -13.48 -23.80 -22.03
C ILE A 732 -13.97 -24.69 -20.87
N SER A 733 -14.92 -25.57 -21.17
CA SER A 733 -15.64 -26.39 -20.18
C SER A 733 -14.77 -27.47 -19.54
N GLU A 734 -13.70 -27.89 -20.20
CA GLU A 734 -12.79 -28.93 -19.70
C GLU A 734 -11.72 -28.40 -18.73
N GLY A 735 -11.69 -27.08 -18.46
CA GLY A 735 -10.76 -26.43 -17.53
C GLY A 735 -9.42 -26.03 -18.17
N ALA A 736 -8.42 -25.74 -17.34
CA ALA A 736 -7.14 -25.19 -17.80
C ALA A 736 -6.19 -26.20 -18.45
N ALA A 737 -6.33 -27.49 -18.14
CA ALA A 737 -5.49 -28.53 -18.73
C ALA A 737 -6.15 -29.92 -18.74
N ILE A 738 -5.76 -30.75 -19.71
CA ILE A 738 -6.13 -32.17 -19.79
C ILE A 738 -4.85 -32.98 -20.01
N SER A 739 -4.76 -34.16 -19.39
CA SER A 739 -3.68 -35.12 -19.63
C SER A 739 -4.20 -36.38 -20.31
N LEU A 740 -3.47 -36.87 -21.30
CA LEU A 740 -3.84 -38.04 -22.09
C LEU A 740 -2.63 -38.94 -22.30
N THR A 741 -2.89 -40.23 -22.43
CA THR A 741 -1.88 -41.23 -22.78
C THR A 741 -2.23 -41.83 -24.14
N ILE A 742 -1.28 -41.84 -25.05
CA ILE A 742 -1.42 -42.37 -26.42
C ILE A 742 -0.22 -43.25 -26.75
N SER A 743 -0.34 -44.08 -27.78
CA SER A 743 0.78 -44.87 -28.32
C SER A 743 1.48 -44.08 -29.44
N GLU A 744 2.80 -44.23 -29.58
CA GLU A 744 3.57 -43.60 -30.68
C GLU A 744 3.14 -44.08 -32.07
N ASP A 745 2.59 -45.30 -32.13
CA ASP A 745 2.24 -46.03 -33.34
C ASP A 745 0.75 -45.98 -33.70
N ASN A 746 0.01 -45.04 -33.12
CA ASN A 746 -1.44 -44.92 -33.31
C ASN A 746 -1.88 -44.45 -34.71
N ALA A 747 -1.03 -44.58 -35.74
CA ALA A 747 -1.34 -44.29 -37.13
C ALA A 747 -2.28 -45.37 -37.72
N PRO A 748 -3.42 -45.02 -38.37
CA PRO A 748 -3.79 -43.69 -38.85
C PRO A 748 -4.80 -42.96 -37.94
N THR A 749 -5.16 -43.49 -36.78
CA THR A 749 -6.15 -42.86 -35.89
C THR A 749 -5.48 -41.90 -34.92
N ALA A 750 -5.22 -40.68 -35.42
CA ALA A 750 -4.94 -39.53 -34.58
C ALA A 750 -5.95 -39.50 -33.41
N PHE A 751 -5.45 -39.24 -32.21
CA PHE A 751 -6.31 -39.06 -31.04
C PHE A 751 -7.31 -37.94 -31.32
N ASN A 752 -8.57 -38.11 -30.91
CA ASN A 752 -9.62 -37.12 -31.08
C ASN A 752 -10.10 -36.64 -29.70
N LEU A 753 -9.82 -35.39 -29.37
CA LEU A 753 -10.41 -34.68 -28.23
C LEU A 753 -11.57 -33.84 -28.72
N THR A 754 -12.69 -33.86 -28.03
CA THR A 754 -13.71 -32.81 -28.21
C THR A 754 -13.59 -31.84 -27.05
N LEU A 755 -13.36 -30.57 -27.37
CA LEU A 755 -13.40 -29.47 -26.42
C LEU A 755 -14.69 -28.68 -26.61
N ASN A 756 -15.23 -28.15 -25.51
CA ASN A 756 -16.43 -27.35 -25.49
C ASN A 756 -16.15 -26.01 -24.83
N ALA A 757 -16.84 -24.97 -25.28
CA ALA A 757 -16.79 -23.65 -24.66
C ALA A 757 -18.18 -23.00 -24.68
N THR A 758 -18.42 -22.16 -23.68
CA THR A 758 -19.61 -21.32 -23.55
C THR A 758 -19.19 -19.86 -23.50
N ASP A 759 -20.11 -18.97 -23.87
CA ASP A 759 -19.90 -17.53 -23.92
C ASP A 759 -21.19 -16.87 -23.43
N ALA A 760 -21.10 -15.91 -22.53
CA ALA A 760 -22.25 -15.33 -21.86
C ALA A 760 -23.19 -14.63 -22.86
N GLU A 761 -22.61 -13.94 -23.85
CA GLU A 761 -23.33 -13.24 -24.92
C GLU A 761 -23.81 -14.19 -26.02
N ASN A 762 -23.42 -15.47 -25.96
CA ASN A 762 -23.58 -16.46 -27.02
C ASN A 762 -22.90 -16.04 -28.34
N SER A 763 -21.74 -15.38 -28.23
CA SER A 763 -20.91 -14.96 -29.35
C SER A 763 -20.39 -16.14 -30.18
N PRO A 764 -20.15 -15.96 -31.49
CA PRO A 764 -19.57 -17.01 -32.33
C PRO A 764 -18.14 -17.35 -31.93
N LEU A 765 -17.89 -18.62 -31.56
CA LEU A 765 -16.58 -19.07 -31.09
C LEU A 765 -15.67 -19.61 -32.20
N VAL A 766 -14.39 -19.24 -32.14
CA VAL A 766 -13.32 -19.62 -33.06
C VAL A 766 -12.23 -20.35 -32.29
N TRP A 767 -11.91 -21.57 -32.71
CA TRP A 767 -10.90 -22.43 -32.08
C TRP A 767 -9.62 -22.49 -32.91
N THR A 768 -8.46 -22.37 -32.26
CA THR A 768 -7.13 -22.44 -32.89
C THR A 768 -6.14 -23.23 -32.04
N ILE A 769 -5.08 -23.74 -32.67
CA ILE A 769 -3.91 -24.22 -31.94
C ILE A 769 -2.99 -23.03 -31.73
N SER A 770 -2.94 -22.49 -30.51
CA SER A 770 -2.14 -21.31 -30.17
C SER A 770 -0.66 -21.66 -29.99
N GLN A 771 -0.36 -22.90 -29.57
CA GLN A 771 1.00 -23.42 -29.47
C GLN A 771 1.04 -24.86 -30.00
N GLN A 772 1.90 -25.13 -30.98
CA GLN A 772 2.14 -26.49 -31.50
C GLN A 772 2.99 -27.32 -30.53
N ALA A 773 2.86 -28.63 -30.65
CA ALA A 773 3.69 -29.59 -29.94
C ALA A 773 5.12 -29.63 -30.45
N ALA A 774 6.06 -30.07 -29.61
CA ALA A 774 7.47 -30.14 -29.96
C ALA A 774 7.80 -31.40 -30.78
N ASN A 775 7.12 -32.51 -30.50
CA ASN A 775 7.37 -33.83 -31.08
C ASN A 775 6.10 -34.42 -31.72
N GLY A 776 5.27 -33.56 -32.31
CA GLY A 776 4.09 -33.94 -33.06
C GLY A 776 3.38 -32.76 -33.70
N THR A 777 2.20 -33.00 -34.27
CA THR A 777 1.37 -31.95 -34.91
C THR A 777 -0.06 -32.04 -34.42
N ALA A 778 -0.56 -30.92 -33.88
CA ALA A 778 -1.95 -30.76 -33.45
C ALA A 778 -2.76 -29.96 -34.49
N SER A 779 -4.05 -30.28 -34.64
CA SER A 779 -4.97 -29.49 -35.47
C SER A 779 -6.37 -29.40 -34.86
N ALA A 780 -7.05 -28.28 -35.07
CA ALA A 780 -8.42 -28.07 -34.64
C ALA A 780 -9.37 -28.11 -35.84
N ALA A 781 -10.43 -28.91 -35.75
CA ALA A 781 -11.50 -29.01 -36.74
C ALA A 781 -12.77 -28.33 -36.22
N TYR A 782 -13.42 -27.54 -37.07
CA TYR A 782 -14.66 -26.85 -36.76
C TYR A 782 -15.80 -27.83 -36.42
N GLY A 783 -16.31 -27.75 -35.18
CA GLY A 783 -17.53 -28.43 -34.75
C GLY A 783 -18.77 -27.53 -34.83
N PRO A 784 -19.96 -28.04 -34.48
CA PRO A 784 -21.16 -27.21 -34.27
C PRO A 784 -20.89 -26.16 -33.16
N SER A 785 -21.60 -25.03 -33.22
CA SER A 785 -21.41 -23.85 -32.34
C SER A 785 -21.10 -24.22 -30.88
N GLY A 786 -19.91 -23.84 -30.41
CA GLY A 786 -19.44 -24.08 -29.04
C GLY A 786 -18.44 -25.22 -28.87
N SER A 787 -18.28 -26.13 -29.84
CA SER A 787 -17.35 -27.27 -29.71
C SER A 787 -16.35 -27.37 -30.86
N SER A 788 -15.17 -27.93 -30.57
CA SER A 788 -14.12 -28.21 -31.55
C SER A 788 -13.51 -29.59 -31.36
N SER A 789 -13.21 -30.25 -32.46
CA SER A 789 -12.53 -31.55 -32.45
C SER A 789 -11.05 -31.34 -32.71
N ILE A 790 -10.22 -31.71 -31.74
CA ILE A 790 -8.77 -31.57 -31.79
C ILE A 790 -8.15 -32.92 -32.13
N THR A 791 -7.24 -32.93 -33.10
CA THR A 791 -6.45 -34.09 -33.47
C THR A 791 -4.98 -33.89 -33.16
N TYR A 792 -4.28 -34.98 -32.82
CA TYR A 792 -2.85 -34.99 -32.58
C TYR A 792 -2.18 -36.21 -33.21
N GLN A 793 -1.03 -36.00 -33.84
CA GLN A 793 -0.16 -37.04 -34.40
C GLN A 793 1.27 -36.88 -33.85
N PRO A 794 1.80 -37.85 -33.07
CA PRO A 794 3.21 -37.87 -32.70
C PRO A 794 4.13 -37.93 -33.93
N ALA A 795 5.35 -37.41 -33.78
CA ALA A 795 6.45 -37.71 -34.68
C ALA A 795 6.73 -39.22 -34.69
N ALA A 796 7.20 -39.74 -35.82
CA ALA A 796 7.51 -41.17 -35.94
C ALA A 796 8.53 -41.59 -34.88
N ASN A 797 8.23 -42.69 -34.18
CA ASN A 797 9.12 -43.34 -33.21
C ASN A 797 9.49 -42.42 -32.01
N TYR A 798 8.64 -41.44 -31.71
CA TYR A 798 8.79 -40.61 -30.52
C TYR A 798 7.91 -41.15 -29.39
N PHE A 799 8.55 -41.58 -28.31
CA PHE A 799 7.94 -41.86 -27.03
C PHE A 799 8.45 -40.88 -25.96
N GLY A 800 7.60 -40.55 -24.98
CA GLY A 800 7.89 -39.53 -23.96
C GLY A 800 6.77 -38.52 -23.78
N ASN A 801 7.07 -37.39 -23.16
CA ASN A 801 6.07 -36.36 -22.87
C ASN A 801 6.05 -35.29 -23.97
N ASP A 802 4.86 -34.88 -24.39
CA ASP A 802 4.66 -33.74 -25.29
C ASP A 802 3.48 -32.88 -24.81
N GLN A 803 3.35 -31.65 -25.33
CA GLN A 803 2.23 -30.77 -25.00
C GLN A 803 1.92 -29.78 -26.12
N PHE A 804 0.67 -29.34 -26.21
CA PHE A 804 0.26 -28.24 -27.08
C PHE A 804 -0.87 -27.41 -26.42
N GLN A 805 -1.14 -26.21 -26.93
CA GLN A 805 -2.20 -25.35 -26.42
C GLN A 805 -3.29 -25.11 -27.46
N VAL A 806 -4.54 -25.13 -27.00
CA VAL A 806 -5.72 -24.83 -27.79
C VAL A 806 -6.37 -23.57 -27.24
N GLN A 807 -6.68 -22.61 -28.11
CA GLN A 807 -7.35 -21.36 -27.77
C GLN A 807 -8.75 -21.31 -28.38
N VAL A 808 -9.71 -20.77 -27.63
CA VAL A 808 -11.03 -20.37 -28.12
C VAL A 808 -11.17 -18.84 -28.03
N SER A 809 -11.83 -18.21 -29.01
CA SER A 809 -12.08 -16.76 -29.05
C SER A 809 -13.47 -16.44 -29.56
N ASP A 810 -14.10 -15.43 -28.99
CA ASP A 810 -15.35 -14.81 -29.45
C ASP A 810 -15.12 -13.72 -30.54
N GLY A 811 -13.86 -13.39 -30.83
CA GLY A 811 -13.44 -12.32 -31.74
C GLY A 811 -12.82 -11.10 -31.04
N ALA A 812 -12.90 -11.00 -29.71
CA ALA A 812 -12.31 -9.95 -28.90
C ALA A 812 -11.45 -10.52 -27.75
N LEU A 813 -12.02 -11.41 -26.95
CA LEU A 813 -11.40 -12.10 -25.82
C LEU A 813 -11.17 -13.59 -26.14
N THR A 814 -10.43 -14.26 -25.26
CA THR A 814 -9.94 -15.61 -25.50
C THR A 814 -9.79 -16.42 -24.22
N ASP A 815 -9.92 -17.73 -24.31
CA ASP A 815 -9.53 -18.69 -23.27
C ASP A 815 -8.66 -19.81 -23.87
N VAL A 816 -7.81 -20.43 -23.04
CA VAL A 816 -6.76 -21.35 -23.47
C VAL A 816 -6.72 -22.58 -22.58
N ILE A 817 -6.63 -23.76 -23.20
CA ILE A 817 -6.40 -25.05 -22.52
C ILE A 817 -5.10 -25.71 -22.98
N THR A 818 -4.34 -26.24 -22.03
CA THR A 818 -3.13 -27.02 -22.30
C THR A 818 -3.46 -28.51 -22.39
N VAL A 819 -3.05 -29.17 -23.47
CA VAL A 819 -3.18 -30.62 -23.64
C VAL A 819 -1.81 -31.25 -23.40
N ASN A 820 -1.68 -31.99 -22.31
CA ASN A 820 -0.49 -32.75 -21.95
C ASN A 820 -0.62 -34.19 -22.45
N LEU A 821 0.45 -34.70 -23.05
CA LEU A 821 0.50 -36.03 -23.65
C LEU A 821 1.64 -36.86 -23.04
N THR A 822 1.33 -38.11 -22.71
CA THR A 822 2.33 -39.17 -22.51
C THR A 822 2.23 -40.15 -23.67
N ILE A 823 3.26 -40.21 -24.49
CA ILE A 823 3.36 -41.12 -25.62
C ILE A 823 4.10 -42.39 -25.17
N GLU A 824 3.39 -43.51 -25.17
CA GLU A 824 3.90 -44.82 -24.79
C GLU A 824 4.61 -45.48 -25.98
N PRO A 825 5.78 -46.10 -25.74
CA PRO A 825 6.50 -46.80 -26.79
C PRO A 825 5.74 -48.06 -27.24
N VAL A 826 5.91 -48.43 -28.51
CA VAL A 826 5.46 -49.69 -29.09
C VAL A 826 6.68 -50.39 -29.67
N ASN A 827 6.89 -51.66 -29.30
CA ASN A 827 8.03 -52.45 -29.74
C ASN A 827 8.13 -52.48 -31.27
N ASP A 828 9.17 -51.84 -31.80
CA ASP A 828 9.61 -51.90 -33.19
C ASP A 828 10.50 -53.12 -33.42
N ALA A 829 10.80 -53.47 -34.68
CA ALA A 829 11.78 -54.54 -34.95
C ALA A 829 13.21 -53.97 -34.88
N PRO A 830 14.19 -54.75 -34.39
CA PRO A 830 15.57 -54.31 -34.42
C PRO A 830 16.06 -54.14 -35.86
N VAL A 831 17.03 -53.27 -36.08
CA VAL A 831 17.68 -53.06 -37.38
C VAL A 831 19.01 -53.79 -37.40
N GLY A 832 19.09 -54.84 -38.23
CA GLY A 832 20.31 -55.61 -38.44
C GLY A 832 21.26 -54.93 -39.44
N VAL A 833 22.54 -54.83 -39.10
CA VAL A 833 23.59 -54.21 -39.92
C VAL A 833 24.66 -55.23 -40.28
N ASP A 834 24.97 -55.35 -41.57
CA ASP A 834 25.99 -56.30 -42.06
C ASP A 834 27.38 -56.12 -41.42
N ASP A 835 28.00 -57.22 -40.98
CA ASP A 835 29.36 -57.25 -40.45
C ASP A 835 30.43 -57.64 -41.47
N ALA A 836 31.68 -57.26 -41.19
CA ALA A 836 32.85 -57.76 -41.89
C ALA A 836 34.06 -57.97 -40.96
N ALA A 837 34.81 -59.06 -41.19
CA ALA A 837 36.08 -59.32 -40.50
C ALA A 837 37.10 -60.02 -41.40
N VAL A 838 38.39 -59.89 -41.06
CA VAL A 838 39.49 -60.60 -41.74
C VAL A 838 39.95 -61.76 -40.88
N VAL A 839 40.14 -62.94 -41.49
CA VAL A 839 40.59 -64.15 -40.79
C VAL A 839 41.95 -64.57 -41.31
N LEU A 840 42.94 -64.60 -40.43
CA LEU A 840 44.27 -65.14 -40.74
C LEU A 840 44.27 -66.65 -40.51
N ARG A 841 44.52 -67.42 -41.57
CA ARG A 841 44.81 -68.87 -41.46
C ARG A 841 46.31 -69.10 -41.36
N GLN A 842 46.76 -69.74 -40.29
CA GLN A 842 48.15 -70.18 -40.16
C GLN A 842 48.40 -71.51 -40.89
N PRO A 843 49.63 -71.79 -41.35
CA PRO A 843 50.02 -73.10 -41.90
C PRO A 843 49.80 -74.29 -40.95
N SER A 844 49.72 -74.02 -39.64
CA SER A 844 49.42 -74.99 -38.57
C SER A 844 47.95 -75.43 -38.51
N GLY A 845 47.07 -74.79 -39.29
CA GLY A 845 45.61 -74.97 -39.22
C GLY A 845 44.93 -74.10 -38.16
N SER A 846 45.67 -73.31 -37.38
CA SER A 846 45.08 -72.36 -36.42
C SER A 846 44.57 -71.11 -37.14
N THR A 847 43.36 -70.67 -36.81
CA THR A 847 42.79 -69.40 -37.28
C THR A 847 42.90 -68.31 -36.21
N THR A 848 43.00 -67.06 -36.64
CA THR A 848 42.85 -65.88 -35.77
C THR A 848 41.97 -64.87 -36.50
N VAL A 849 40.86 -64.50 -35.87
CA VAL A 849 39.94 -63.49 -36.41
C VAL A 849 40.45 -62.12 -35.99
N LEU A 850 40.71 -61.27 -36.96
CA LEU A 850 40.98 -59.85 -36.77
C LEU A 850 39.70 -59.10 -37.11
N ALA A 851 38.94 -58.78 -36.06
CA ALA A 851 37.73 -57.98 -36.18
C ALA A 851 38.11 -56.51 -36.38
N SER A 852 37.22 -55.78 -37.05
CA SER A 852 37.30 -54.33 -37.21
C SER A 852 36.90 -53.67 -35.87
N GLY A 853 37.81 -53.66 -34.89
CA GLY A 853 37.55 -53.14 -33.55
C GLY A 853 38.67 -53.44 -32.55
N SER A 854 38.83 -52.60 -31.52
CA SER A 854 40.00 -52.57 -30.62
C SER A 854 40.15 -53.76 -29.67
N THR A 855 39.29 -54.78 -29.75
CA THR A 855 39.37 -56.02 -28.99
C THR A 855 39.31 -57.17 -29.98
N GLY A 856 40.28 -58.09 -29.96
CA GLY A 856 40.42 -59.15 -30.98
C GLY A 856 39.35 -60.25 -30.97
N SER A 857 38.06 -59.88 -30.92
CA SER A 857 36.88 -60.75 -31.00
C SER A 857 35.77 -60.03 -31.77
N LEU A 858 35.17 -60.68 -32.77
CA LEU A 858 34.02 -60.15 -33.51
C LEU A 858 32.73 -60.39 -32.72
N ASN A 859 31.87 -59.39 -32.60
CA ASN A 859 30.50 -59.52 -32.11
C ASN A 859 29.54 -58.88 -33.12
N VAL A 860 28.59 -59.66 -33.64
CA VAL A 860 27.69 -59.25 -34.72
C VAL A 860 26.56 -58.32 -34.26
N LEU A 861 26.36 -58.18 -32.94
CA LEU A 861 25.32 -57.31 -32.39
C LEU A 861 25.86 -55.91 -32.07
N ASP A 862 27.16 -55.66 -32.22
CA ASP A 862 27.78 -54.40 -31.78
C ASP A 862 27.37 -53.19 -32.65
N ASN A 863 26.95 -53.45 -33.90
CA ASN A 863 26.49 -52.47 -34.88
C ASN A 863 24.98 -52.53 -35.15
N ASP A 864 24.25 -53.45 -34.50
CA ASP A 864 22.81 -53.55 -34.59
C ASP A 864 22.14 -52.57 -33.62
N THR A 865 20.96 -52.05 -33.97
CA THR A 865 20.25 -51.05 -33.16
C THR A 865 18.77 -51.38 -33.02
N ASP A 866 18.16 -50.85 -31.96
CA ASP A 866 16.73 -50.94 -31.68
C ASP A 866 16.21 -49.57 -31.27
N VAL A 867 14.99 -49.21 -31.69
CA VAL A 867 14.43 -47.87 -31.50
C VAL A 867 14.16 -47.59 -30.01
N GLU A 868 13.73 -48.59 -29.27
CA GLU A 868 13.45 -48.50 -27.83
C GLU A 868 14.71 -48.76 -26.99
N GLY A 869 15.77 -49.26 -27.62
CA GLY A 869 17.00 -49.66 -26.97
C GLY A 869 16.88 -51.00 -26.23
N ASP A 870 15.98 -51.87 -26.70
CA ASP A 870 15.79 -53.19 -26.13
C ASP A 870 17.06 -54.07 -26.26
N LEU A 871 17.17 -55.06 -25.37
CA LEU A 871 18.31 -55.97 -25.38
C LEU A 871 18.26 -56.89 -26.60
N LEU A 872 19.21 -56.69 -27.51
CA LEU A 872 19.36 -57.51 -28.71
C LEU A 872 19.98 -58.88 -28.42
N THR A 873 19.48 -59.91 -29.09
CA THR A 873 20.04 -61.25 -29.07
C THR A 873 20.13 -61.85 -30.47
N MET A 874 21.04 -62.80 -30.67
CA MET A 874 21.09 -63.61 -31.89
C MET A 874 20.42 -64.96 -31.64
N THR A 875 19.45 -65.33 -32.48
CA THR A 875 18.76 -66.64 -32.40
C THR A 875 18.90 -67.51 -33.64
N GLY A 876 19.23 -66.93 -34.78
CA GLY A 876 19.42 -67.62 -36.03
C GLY A 876 20.82 -67.40 -36.60
N MET A 877 21.48 -68.48 -37.03
CA MET A 877 22.65 -68.42 -37.90
C MET A 877 22.39 -69.31 -39.12
N GLY A 878 22.56 -68.74 -40.32
CA GLY A 878 22.57 -69.46 -41.58
C GLY A 878 23.84 -70.27 -41.78
N SER A 879 23.79 -71.28 -42.64
CA SER A 879 25.00 -72.02 -43.02
C SER A 879 25.99 -71.10 -43.75
N LEU A 880 27.28 -71.26 -43.47
CA LEU A 880 28.34 -70.67 -44.27
C LEU A 880 28.25 -71.09 -45.74
N ASP A 881 28.52 -70.16 -46.66
CA ASP A 881 28.37 -70.37 -48.10
C ASP A 881 29.53 -71.17 -48.76
N GLN A 882 30.64 -71.42 -48.06
CA GLN A 882 31.83 -72.13 -48.59
C GLN A 882 32.25 -73.37 -47.77
N SER A 883 31.32 -73.94 -47.00
CA SER A 883 31.47 -75.21 -46.25
C SER A 883 32.46 -75.18 -45.07
N GLY A 884 32.83 -74.01 -44.55
CA GLY A 884 33.47 -73.88 -43.24
C GLY A 884 32.53 -74.21 -42.07
N THR A 885 33.02 -74.03 -40.84
CA THR A 885 32.21 -74.10 -39.61
C THR A 885 32.41 -72.84 -38.76
N ALA A 886 31.31 -72.27 -38.26
CA ALA A 886 31.32 -71.14 -37.33
C ALA A 886 30.43 -71.45 -36.11
N LEU A 887 30.77 -70.85 -34.98
CA LEU A 887 29.93 -70.83 -33.79
C LEU A 887 29.86 -69.39 -33.28
N VAL A 888 28.66 -68.83 -33.23
CA VAL A 888 28.38 -67.54 -32.61
C VAL A 888 27.44 -67.77 -31.42
N GLY A 889 27.71 -67.08 -30.32
CA GLY A 889 26.85 -67.12 -29.13
C GLY A 889 25.56 -66.33 -29.33
N SER A 890 24.57 -66.57 -28.46
CA SER A 890 23.32 -65.79 -28.46
C SER A 890 23.53 -64.31 -28.12
N ASN A 891 24.69 -63.95 -27.59
CA ASN A 891 25.14 -62.59 -27.37
C ASN A 891 25.88 -61.99 -28.58
N GLY A 892 25.81 -62.63 -29.76
CA GLY A 892 26.43 -62.18 -31.00
C GLY A 892 27.94 -62.43 -31.13
N ALA A 893 28.63 -62.82 -30.06
CA ALA A 893 30.08 -63.02 -30.09
C ALA A 893 30.49 -64.25 -30.90
N LEU A 894 31.35 -64.08 -31.90
CA LEU A 894 31.95 -65.17 -32.67
C LEU A 894 32.94 -65.96 -31.80
N GLN A 895 32.53 -67.16 -31.38
CA GLN A 895 33.31 -68.00 -30.46
C GLN A 895 34.37 -68.84 -31.18
N SER A 896 34.05 -69.33 -32.38
CA SER A 896 35.00 -70.08 -33.19
C SER A 896 34.66 -70.01 -34.67
N TYR A 897 35.68 -70.04 -35.52
CA TYR A 897 35.54 -70.16 -36.96
C TYR A 897 36.68 -70.99 -37.56
N ASP A 898 36.33 -72.03 -38.30
CA ASP A 898 37.23 -72.95 -39.00
C ASP A 898 36.81 -73.04 -40.48
N PRO A 899 37.56 -72.39 -41.41
CA PRO A 899 37.24 -72.40 -42.83
C PRO A 899 37.51 -73.78 -43.44
N ALA A 900 36.87 -74.08 -44.57
CA ALA A 900 37.13 -75.32 -45.30
C ALA A 900 38.63 -75.49 -45.65
N SER A 901 39.10 -76.74 -45.71
CA SER A 901 40.52 -77.03 -45.96
C SER A 901 41.02 -76.34 -47.23
N SER A 902 42.07 -75.53 -47.10
CA SER A 902 42.68 -74.75 -48.20
C SER A 902 41.85 -73.59 -48.75
N PHE A 903 40.73 -73.19 -48.12
CA PHE A 903 39.88 -72.09 -48.58
C PHE A 903 40.49 -70.71 -48.33
N VAL A 904 40.74 -69.92 -49.36
CA VAL A 904 41.17 -68.51 -49.29
C VAL A 904 40.15 -67.68 -50.08
N GLY A 905 39.69 -66.58 -49.50
CA GLY A 905 38.63 -65.75 -50.08
C GLY A 905 37.56 -65.40 -49.05
N VAL A 906 36.47 -64.80 -49.54
CA VAL A 906 35.35 -64.36 -48.70
C VAL A 906 34.36 -65.51 -48.52
N GLU A 907 34.03 -65.81 -47.26
CA GLU A 907 32.93 -66.67 -46.83
C GLU A 907 31.89 -65.82 -46.11
N SER A 908 30.61 -66.14 -46.24
CA SER A 908 29.53 -65.39 -45.60
C SER A 908 28.47 -66.27 -44.95
N PHE A 909 27.81 -65.73 -43.93
CA PHE A 909 26.61 -66.31 -43.33
C PHE A 909 25.64 -65.19 -42.92
N SER A 910 24.34 -65.48 -42.98
CA SER A 910 23.33 -64.58 -42.42
C SER A 910 23.11 -64.89 -40.93
N TYR A 911 22.72 -63.89 -40.15
CA TYR A 911 22.19 -64.10 -38.81
C TYR A 911 20.86 -63.37 -38.63
N THR A 912 20.12 -63.78 -37.61
CA THR A 912 18.87 -63.14 -37.18
C THR A 912 19.12 -62.44 -35.86
N VAL A 913 18.95 -61.13 -35.84
CA VAL A 913 18.91 -60.30 -34.64
C VAL A 913 17.47 -60.17 -34.20
N GLU A 914 17.20 -60.44 -32.93
CA GLU A 914 15.86 -60.33 -32.35
C GLU A 914 15.90 -59.58 -31.03
N ASP A 915 14.82 -58.84 -30.78
CA ASP A 915 14.42 -58.41 -29.45
C ASP A 915 13.52 -59.51 -28.81
N ALA A 916 12.72 -59.16 -27.80
CA ALA A 916 11.84 -60.10 -27.13
C ALA A 916 10.64 -60.64 -27.98
N ALA A 917 10.34 -60.02 -29.13
CA ALA A 917 9.13 -60.24 -29.93
C ALA A 917 9.32 -60.17 -31.47
N LEU A 918 10.19 -59.31 -31.98
CA LEU A 918 10.42 -59.01 -33.40
C LEU A 918 11.89 -59.25 -33.80
N ALA A 919 12.13 -59.38 -35.11
CA ALA A 919 13.43 -59.78 -35.62
C ALA A 919 13.73 -59.22 -37.02
N ASP A 920 15.02 -59.05 -37.31
CA ASP A 920 15.58 -58.70 -38.61
C ASP A 920 16.78 -59.60 -38.96
N THR A 921 17.30 -59.50 -40.18
CA THR A 921 18.41 -60.33 -40.66
C THR A 921 19.52 -59.50 -41.28
N ALA A 922 20.76 -59.81 -40.91
CA ALA A 922 21.98 -59.22 -41.47
C ALA A 922 22.99 -60.29 -41.89
N VAL A 923 24.06 -59.89 -42.58
CA VAL A 923 25.07 -60.80 -43.14
C VAL A 923 26.46 -60.47 -42.61
N VAL A 924 27.15 -61.50 -42.14
CA VAL A 924 28.57 -61.45 -41.80
C VAL A 924 29.41 -61.89 -42.99
N ARG A 925 30.44 -61.10 -43.32
CA ARG A 925 31.45 -61.43 -44.36
C ARG A 925 32.82 -61.65 -43.74
N LEU A 926 33.35 -62.86 -43.86
CA LEU A 926 34.66 -63.26 -43.36
C LEU A 926 35.66 -63.41 -44.51
N ASN A 927 36.64 -62.52 -44.59
CA ASN A 927 37.70 -62.60 -45.60
C ASN A 927 38.89 -63.43 -45.09
N VAL A 928 39.02 -64.67 -45.56
CA VAL A 928 40.08 -65.61 -45.15
C VAL A 928 41.33 -65.40 -46.01
N VAL A 929 42.44 -65.04 -45.35
CA VAL A 929 43.75 -64.81 -45.99
C VAL A 929 44.83 -65.71 -45.36
N GLU A 930 45.87 -66.02 -46.13
CA GLU A 930 46.99 -66.83 -45.61
C GLU A 930 47.94 -65.98 -44.76
N GLY A 931 48.29 -66.46 -43.56
CA GLY A 931 49.34 -65.87 -42.73
C GLY A 931 50.73 -66.31 -43.19
N MET A 932 51.69 -65.37 -43.31
CA MET A 932 53.08 -65.67 -43.65
C MET A 932 53.83 -66.34 -42.49
N ASP A 933 54.57 -67.43 -42.78
CA ASP A 933 55.55 -68.05 -41.89
C ASP A 933 56.86 -67.24 -41.92
N GLY A 934 57.25 -66.65 -40.79
CA GLY A 934 58.50 -65.90 -40.69
C GLY A 934 58.66 -65.18 -39.37
N GLY A 935 59.15 -65.89 -38.35
CA GLY A 935 59.56 -65.28 -37.10
C GLY A 935 60.73 -64.30 -37.28
N ILE A 936 60.46 -63.02 -37.04
CA ILE A 936 61.41 -62.04 -36.49
C ILE A 936 60.58 -61.10 -35.60
N GLY A 937 61.08 -60.86 -34.39
CA GLY A 937 60.31 -60.23 -33.33
C GLY A 937 59.99 -58.76 -33.59
N GLY A 938 58.81 -58.36 -33.11
CA GLY A 938 58.71 -57.14 -32.31
C GLY A 938 58.50 -55.82 -33.03
N ASP A 939 57.79 -55.77 -34.15
CA ASP A 939 57.20 -54.51 -34.65
C ASP A 939 55.68 -54.69 -34.81
N SER A 940 54.91 -54.27 -33.81
CA SER A 940 53.45 -54.15 -33.91
C SER A 940 53.11 -52.85 -34.63
N PHE A 941 52.55 -52.93 -35.84
CA PHE A 941 51.78 -51.82 -36.39
C PHE A 941 50.40 -51.83 -35.71
N THR A 942 50.02 -50.71 -35.09
CA THR A 942 48.65 -50.49 -34.62
C THR A 942 48.06 -49.37 -35.46
N VAL A 943 46.90 -49.63 -36.06
CA VAL A 943 46.06 -48.60 -36.68
C VAL A 943 44.88 -48.44 -35.73
N SER A 944 44.80 -47.29 -35.07
CA SER A 944 43.64 -46.91 -34.26
C SER A 944 42.68 -46.13 -35.15
N ASP A 945 41.47 -46.65 -35.31
CA ASP A 945 40.37 -45.97 -35.98
C ASP A 945 39.84 -44.81 -35.10
N LEU A 946 39.65 -43.65 -35.72
CA LEU A 946 38.89 -42.54 -35.14
C LEU A 946 37.69 -42.35 -36.08
N GLY A 947 36.63 -43.09 -35.74
CA GLY A 947 35.24 -42.99 -36.21
C GLY A 947 35.00 -42.29 -37.53
N ASP A 948 34.57 -43.06 -38.53
CA ASP A 948 33.34 -42.76 -39.27
C ASP A 948 32.88 -44.01 -40.06
N GLU A 949 31.58 -44.23 -40.04
CA GLU A 949 30.88 -45.38 -40.60
C GLU A 949 31.02 -45.45 -42.13
N ASN A 950 32.04 -46.15 -42.64
CA ASN A 950 32.03 -46.76 -43.97
C ASN A 950 33.13 -47.83 -44.09
N ASN A 951 32.68 -49.06 -44.33
CA ASN A 951 33.44 -50.31 -44.44
C ASN A 951 34.69 -50.19 -45.37
N PHE A 952 35.91 -50.23 -44.82
CA PHE A 952 37.17 -50.15 -45.58
C PHE A 952 37.89 -51.51 -45.60
N MET A 953 38.05 -52.10 -46.79
CA MET A 953 38.85 -53.31 -46.99
C MET A 953 40.31 -52.94 -47.30
N VAL A 954 41.25 -53.38 -46.47
CA VAL A 954 42.70 -53.29 -46.76
C VAL A 954 43.16 -54.59 -47.41
N GLU A 955 43.48 -54.55 -48.71
CA GLU A 955 44.07 -55.67 -49.43
C GLU A 955 45.60 -55.55 -49.43
N THR A 956 46.30 -56.41 -48.66
CA THR A 956 47.77 -56.53 -48.77
C THR A 956 48.11 -57.71 -49.68
N SER A 957 48.26 -57.45 -50.99
CA SER A 957 48.91 -58.41 -51.89
C SER A 957 50.37 -58.02 -52.08
N ILE A 958 51.31 -58.88 -51.69
CA ILE A 958 52.72 -58.80 -52.14
C ILE A 958 52.89 -59.80 -53.29
N PRO A 959 53.03 -59.35 -54.56
CA PRO A 959 53.50 -60.24 -55.60
C PRO A 959 55.05 -60.31 -55.55
N GLY A 960 55.57 -61.46 -55.16
CA GLY A 960 56.86 -62.03 -55.62
C GLY A 960 58.14 -61.18 -55.54
N ASN A 961 59.02 -61.57 -54.62
CA ASN A 961 60.50 -61.55 -54.67
C ASN A 961 61.21 -60.52 -55.61
N VAL A 962 61.76 -59.43 -55.05
CA VAL A 962 62.85 -58.66 -55.69
C VAL A 962 63.85 -58.17 -54.64
N ALA A 963 65.13 -58.51 -54.85
CA ALA A 963 66.26 -58.06 -54.04
C ALA A 963 66.66 -56.60 -54.36
N ASN A 964 67.18 -55.89 -53.36
CA ASN A 964 67.81 -54.57 -53.40
C ASN A 964 66.97 -53.39 -53.92
N GLY A 965 66.49 -52.55 -52.98
CA GLY A 965 66.17 -51.14 -53.22
C GLY A 965 64.78 -50.80 -53.76
N GLY A 966 63.72 -51.50 -53.34
CA GLY A 966 62.35 -51.28 -53.83
C GLY A 966 61.45 -50.45 -52.90
N ASN A 967 60.63 -49.58 -53.50
CA ASN A 967 59.60 -48.76 -52.87
C ASN A 967 58.50 -49.61 -52.18
N PHE A 968 57.99 -49.11 -51.05
CA PHE A 968 56.72 -49.55 -50.48
C PHE A 968 55.57 -48.85 -51.23
N ALA A 969 54.54 -49.61 -51.64
CA ALA A 969 53.30 -49.06 -52.15
C ALA A 969 52.18 -49.36 -51.15
N LEU A 970 51.61 -48.32 -50.55
CA LEU A 970 50.33 -48.40 -49.84
C LEU A 970 49.26 -48.02 -50.85
N VAL A 971 48.33 -48.94 -51.12
CA VAL A 971 47.19 -48.70 -52.03
C VAL A 971 45.99 -48.32 -51.16
N PHE A 972 45.50 -47.09 -51.31
CA PHE A 972 44.24 -46.65 -50.71
C PHE A 972 43.18 -46.60 -51.81
N ASN A 973 42.06 -47.30 -51.63
CA ASN A 973 40.95 -47.24 -52.57
C ASN A 973 39.88 -46.30 -51.99
N GLN A 974 39.90 -45.02 -52.35
CA GLN A 974 38.89 -44.07 -51.86
C GLN A 974 37.63 -44.12 -52.73
N THR A 975 36.49 -44.33 -52.09
CA THR A 975 35.16 -44.01 -52.64
C THR A 975 34.42 -43.07 -51.70
N GLY A 976 34.96 -41.86 -51.49
CA GLY A 976 34.32 -40.84 -50.65
C GLY A 976 35.27 -39.67 -50.40
N ALA A 977 34.76 -38.45 -50.37
CA ALA A 977 35.57 -37.23 -50.37
C ALA A 977 36.10 -36.88 -48.96
N GLY A 978 37.42 -36.75 -48.84
CA GLY A 978 38.07 -35.91 -47.82
C GLY A 978 38.30 -36.55 -46.45
N GLY A 979 39.35 -37.38 -46.34
CA GLY A 979 39.94 -37.78 -45.06
C GLY A 979 41.47 -37.74 -45.14
N ALA A 980 42.13 -37.20 -44.11
CA ALA A 980 43.59 -37.18 -43.99
C ALA A 980 44.09 -38.50 -43.36
N VAL A 981 45.22 -39.03 -43.86
CA VAL A 981 45.87 -40.23 -43.30
C VAL A 981 47.13 -39.78 -42.57
N GLU A 982 47.21 -40.02 -41.25
CA GLU A 982 48.39 -39.76 -40.45
C GLU A 982 49.18 -41.06 -40.24
N VAL A 983 50.48 -41.06 -40.52
CA VAL A 983 51.38 -42.21 -40.32
C VAL A 983 52.46 -41.78 -39.34
N THR A 984 52.37 -42.21 -38.08
CA THR A 984 53.38 -41.92 -37.06
C THR A 984 54.39 -43.07 -37.00
N LEU A 985 55.68 -42.78 -37.24
CA LEU A 985 56.76 -43.74 -36.99
C LEU A 985 57.25 -43.61 -35.55
N PRO A 986 57.46 -44.71 -34.80
CA PRO A 986 57.99 -44.63 -33.45
C PRO A 986 59.46 -44.17 -33.45
N PRO A 987 59.89 -43.42 -32.41
CA PRO A 987 61.26 -42.93 -32.29
C PRO A 987 62.25 -44.07 -32.05
N ALA A 988 63.23 -44.20 -32.94
CA ALA A 988 64.30 -45.19 -32.82
C ALA A 988 65.17 -44.91 -31.59
N THR A 989 65.20 -45.84 -30.63
CA THR A 989 66.17 -45.80 -29.52
C THR A 989 67.48 -46.48 -29.92
N ALA A 990 68.51 -45.63 -30.10
CA ALA A 990 69.96 -45.90 -30.07
C ALA A 990 70.64 -46.33 -31.40
N PRO A 991 71.98 -46.20 -31.51
CA PRO A 991 72.62 -44.96 -31.93
C PRO A 991 73.61 -45.26 -33.07
N ASP A 992 73.15 -45.23 -34.31
CA ASP A 992 74.02 -45.01 -35.47
C ASP A 992 73.16 -44.38 -36.56
N GLY A 993 73.27 -43.05 -36.66
CA GLY A 993 72.47 -42.23 -37.55
C GLY A 993 72.77 -42.53 -39.01
N PHE A 994 71.83 -43.19 -39.68
CA PHE A 994 71.68 -43.14 -41.14
C PHE A 994 70.20 -43.33 -41.48
N ILE A 995 69.50 -42.23 -41.78
CA ILE A 995 68.29 -42.26 -42.61
C ILE A 995 68.78 -41.99 -44.04
N PRO A 996 68.72 -42.95 -44.99
CA PRO A 996 69.05 -42.66 -46.38
C PRO A 996 68.04 -41.65 -46.93
N ALA A 997 68.54 -40.53 -47.43
CA ALA A 997 67.75 -39.58 -48.22
C ALA A 997 67.26 -40.28 -49.49
N GLY A 998 65.93 -40.45 -49.64
CA GLY A 998 65.38 -41.06 -50.85
C GLY A 998 63.98 -41.67 -50.78
N LEU A 999 63.21 -41.54 -49.70
CA LEU A 999 61.79 -41.93 -49.73
C LEU A 999 61.00 -40.89 -50.54
N THR A 1000 60.61 -41.28 -51.75
CA THR A 1000 59.68 -40.53 -52.60
C THR A 1000 58.32 -41.24 -52.56
N PHE A 1001 57.31 -40.57 -52.00
CA PHE A 1001 55.93 -41.05 -52.08
C PHE A 1001 55.33 -40.55 -53.40
N SER A 1002 54.84 -41.47 -54.23
CA SER A 1002 54.13 -41.12 -55.46
C SER A 1002 52.70 -41.63 -55.35
N LEU A 1003 51.74 -40.72 -55.19
CA LEU A 1003 50.31 -41.02 -55.34
C LEU A 1003 50.00 -41.13 -56.84
N VAL A 1004 49.57 -42.31 -57.29
CA VAL A 1004 49.05 -42.51 -58.64
C VAL A 1004 47.56 -42.84 -58.51
N PRO A 1005 46.64 -42.03 -59.05
CA PRO A 1005 45.22 -42.34 -58.99
C PRO A 1005 44.89 -43.51 -59.91
N TYR A 1006 44.10 -44.46 -59.42
CA TYR A 1006 43.55 -45.56 -60.21
C TYR A 1006 42.03 -45.54 -60.06
N LEU A 1007 41.30 -45.50 -61.16
CA LEU A 1007 39.85 -45.74 -61.18
C LEU A 1007 39.61 -47.01 -62.00
N ALA A 1008 38.96 -48.00 -61.39
CA ALA A 1008 38.34 -49.16 -62.03
C ALA A 1008 39.05 -49.69 -63.31
N GLY A 1009 40.25 -50.25 -63.15
CA GLY A 1009 40.76 -51.28 -64.09
C GLY A 1009 41.33 -50.84 -65.45
N GLN A 1010 41.60 -49.57 -65.75
CA GLN A 1010 42.43 -49.13 -66.90
C GLN A 1010 43.21 -47.82 -66.60
N PRO A 1011 44.43 -47.61 -67.15
CA PRO A 1011 45.20 -46.39 -66.90
C PRO A 1011 44.71 -45.20 -67.75
N LEU A 1012 44.32 -44.09 -67.11
CA LEU A 1012 44.06 -42.82 -67.79
C LEU A 1012 45.35 -42.01 -67.93
N ALA A 1013 45.69 -41.63 -69.15
CA ALA A 1013 46.71 -40.64 -69.43
C ALA A 1013 46.11 -39.23 -69.26
N ASP A 1014 46.91 -38.35 -68.64
CA ASP A 1014 46.72 -36.91 -68.41
C ASP A 1014 46.17 -36.47 -67.04
N SER A 1015 46.83 -35.44 -66.52
CA SER A 1015 46.96 -34.99 -65.13
C SER A 1015 45.70 -34.37 -64.50
N TYR A 1016 45.37 -34.77 -63.26
CA TYR A 1016 44.50 -34.01 -62.35
C TYR A 1016 45.36 -33.18 -61.39
N GLN A 1017 45.08 -31.88 -61.26
CA GLN A 1017 45.71 -30.96 -60.30
C GLN A 1017 44.82 -30.81 -59.07
N PHE A 1018 45.38 -30.92 -57.87
CA PHE A 1018 44.70 -30.57 -56.62
C PHE A 1018 44.60 -29.04 -56.49
N THR A 1019 43.43 -28.52 -56.13
CA THR A 1019 43.17 -27.07 -56.01
C THR A 1019 43.49 -26.47 -54.63
N GLU A 1020 43.97 -27.26 -53.67
CA GLU A 1020 44.33 -26.81 -52.32
C GLU A 1020 45.67 -27.47 -51.89
N PRO A 1021 46.58 -26.77 -51.20
CA PRO A 1021 47.87 -27.32 -50.78
C PRO A 1021 47.74 -28.27 -49.58
N VAL A 1022 48.16 -29.53 -49.75
CA VAL A 1022 48.29 -30.49 -48.65
C VAL A 1022 49.58 -30.20 -47.89
N THR A 1023 49.46 -29.86 -46.60
CA THR A 1023 50.61 -29.63 -45.71
C THR A 1023 51.01 -30.95 -45.05
N LEU A 1024 52.27 -31.36 -45.24
CA LEU A 1024 52.88 -32.47 -44.51
C LEU A 1024 53.59 -31.90 -43.27
N MET A 1025 53.16 -32.25 -42.06
CA MET A 1025 53.99 -32.06 -40.86
C MET A 1025 54.74 -33.36 -40.58
N VAL A 1026 56.05 -33.25 -40.32
CA VAL A 1026 56.96 -34.37 -40.01
C VAL A 1026 57.13 -34.48 -38.51
#